data_AF-C1MHK5-F1
#
_entry.id   AF-C1MHK5-F1
#
_cell.length_a   1.000
_cell.length_b   1.000
_cell.length_c   1.000
_cell.angle_alpha   90.00
_cell.angle_beta   90.00
_cell.angle_gamma   90.00
#
_symmetry.space_group_name_H-M   'P 1'
#
loop_
_entity.id
_entity.type
_entity.pdbx_description
1 polymer ?
#
loop_
_entity_poly.entity_id
_entity_poly.type
_entity_poly.pdbx_seq_one_letter_code
_entity_poly.pdbx_strand_id
1 'polypeptide(L)'
;MASNGMMCGIIPKQGEPVDLVSPITTYISGTFSPQEAEDAQADLTTLSDLRRSVVSNDETSHERRRETLLSYYRALSVVESRFPISGQDGHVFIPFSWCDGFKPNKTATLANVHFEKAAVLFNLGASWSQAGVTADRTTSEGIKVACHAFQHAAGAFATLKDDVLGKLGAFASGAIDSVTPDLTQECVGMLTSLHLAQAQECFYDKAAGDGKSSAVCVKLANQTRLFYEDARNALDAAPLKGHIDKTWHAHAAAKAAIFHVEALTRASKIAEEEDEDIGTAIARLMIASRVTAEGVKVVKSVNGDGPSSKALFELQVTVDESLRRANRDNECVYMVKVPSPDTLPPLGAAAVVKAVKPAPETLSASSETMFATIVPESGFKALSKYTEMVDSIIREENDVLVAASDEARMALKEMEMPDLLIAAVAGASDTGGDPAGASGAGLPPPLDEEVGSIQRGGGVAALIGGLPRLLDINEACTQQLAAATRMLEAESTEDESCRMMYGPQAWTRPNSADLNANLYEKIRTYTDNLEQAARSDESMRRRIEDAMDGVLALLDPTALVNDTPKLRAPMLSTAEDSSIVPELQSALGELEALGTERAKIEDTMKALKENDNIMSKVMAQTDAYDELFERELVKYDAPRSAVAANVSSQSDILSRVRSLHGKLLQTYDVTEWRAATRSHAEAVREAAAHYRLLASGMEQGLTFYSGFTEAVRQLGSDCEAFVEGRRKEKGELEQAVARRAQQAAMAAEHAVASAAAASRAAADQAAAQRAMSEAQAMVDAQRASAAQMQRHHYSEHAAWHASAAAATAAQMQNMSVTGAPPPGPGSTGQGYPAGVGPYPQAAAVHLTYQTTSPSAPFAPPPSQHPVPPQQQHHQYSSGLEYQQQYGFPANQQGGRPPPPPPPPRQY
;
A
#
# COMPACT_ATOMS: atom_id res chain seq x y z
N MET A 1 11.10 35.68 72.28
CA MET A 1 10.89 34.25 72.58
C MET A 1 10.50 33.56 71.29
N ALA A 2 11.13 32.46 70.89
CA ALA A 2 10.61 31.63 69.80
C ALA A 2 9.49 30.76 70.39
N SER A 3 8.26 30.93 69.92
CA SER A 3 7.12 30.19 70.47
C SER A 3 7.09 28.82 69.81
N ASN A 4 7.57 27.79 70.51
CA ASN A 4 7.36 26.40 70.09
C ASN A 4 5.92 25.96 70.43
N GLY A 5 4.96 26.79 70.04
CA GLY A 5 3.55 26.66 70.35
C GLY A 5 2.90 25.54 69.54
N MET A 6 1.91 24.88 70.13
CA MET A 6 1.16 23.79 69.50
C MET A 6 0.66 24.18 68.09
N MET A 7 0.65 23.22 67.17
CA MET A 7 0.10 23.33 65.81
C MET A 7 -0.99 22.28 65.62
N CYS A 8 -2.00 22.57 64.79
CA CYS A 8 -2.99 21.58 64.40
C CYS A 8 -2.45 20.68 63.29
N GLY A 9 -2.72 19.39 63.40
CA GLY A 9 -2.55 18.40 62.34
C GLY A 9 -3.87 17.64 62.18
N ILE A 10 -4.18 17.23 60.96
CA ILE A 10 -5.44 16.58 60.62
C ILE A 10 -5.27 15.07 60.77
N ILE A 11 -6.30 14.41 61.32
CA ILE A 11 -6.35 12.95 61.39
C ILE A 11 -6.87 12.45 60.03
N PRO A 12 -6.20 11.49 59.36
CA PRO A 12 -6.72 10.88 58.14
C PRO A 12 -8.11 10.27 58.37
N LYS A 13 -9.01 10.46 57.41
CA LYS A 13 -10.29 9.76 57.34
C LYS A 13 -10.02 8.26 57.28
N GLN A 14 -10.81 7.49 58.01
CA GLN A 14 -10.79 6.04 57.99
C GLN A 14 -11.82 5.55 56.97
N GLY A 15 -11.43 4.61 56.11
CA GLY A 15 -12.31 4.00 55.11
C GLY A 15 -12.60 2.56 55.48
N GLU A 16 -13.73 2.02 55.01
CA GLU A 16 -14.03 0.58 55.16
C GLU A 16 -13.50 -0.20 53.94
N PRO A 17 -13.15 -1.49 54.06
CA PRO A 17 -12.85 -2.34 52.92
C PRO A 17 -14.04 -2.43 51.95
N VAL A 18 -13.77 -2.44 50.65
CA VAL A 18 -14.78 -2.62 49.59
C VAL A 18 -14.18 -3.52 48.50
N ASP A 19 -15.04 -4.28 47.81
CA ASP A 19 -14.63 -5.02 46.60
C ASP A 19 -14.70 -4.09 45.38
N LEU A 20 -13.57 -3.96 44.68
CA LEU A 20 -13.47 -3.27 43.39
C LEU A 20 -13.42 -4.24 42.21
N VAL A 21 -13.08 -5.50 42.46
CA VAL A 21 -12.79 -6.48 41.41
C VAL A 21 -14.11 -6.98 40.83
N SER A 22 -14.92 -7.69 41.64
CA SER A 22 -16.17 -8.30 41.18
C SER A 22 -17.12 -7.36 40.42
N PRO A 23 -17.44 -6.14 40.90
CA PRO A 23 -18.35 -5.25 40.19
C PRO A 23 -17.77 -4.74 38.85
N ILE A 24 -16.47 -4.46 38.78
CA ILE A 24 -15.84 -4.00 37.53
C ILE A 24 -15.63 -5.16 36.55
N THR A 25 -15.20 -6.35 36.99
CA THR A 25 -15.13 -7.56 36.15
C THR A 25 -16.49 -7.87 35.52
N THR A 26 -17.58 -7.76 36.31
CA THR A 26 -18.95 -7.99 35.85
C THR A 26 -19.37 -6.97 34.80
N TYR A 27 -19.06 -5.68 35.01
CA TYR A 27 -19.32 -4.62 34.04
C TYR A 27 -18.53 -4.83 32.73
N ILE A 28 -17.21 -5.10 32.80
CA ILE A 28 -16.40 -5.35 31.61
C ILE A 28 -16.97 -6.54 30.81
N SER A 29 -17.26 -7.65 31.49
CA SER A 29 -17.79 -8.86 30.87
C SER A 29 -19.14 -8.66 30.15
N GLY A 30 -19.97 -7.74 30.66
CA GLY A 30 -21.31 -7.46 30.13
C GLY A 30 -21.38 -6.30 29.12
N THR A 31 -20.41 -5.38 29.13
CA THR A 31 -20.40 -4.17 28.29
C THR A 31 -19.39 -4.23 27.14
N PHE A 32 -18.29 -4.99 27.31
CA PHE A 32 -17.23 -5.16 26.32
C PHE A 32 -17.16 -6.63 25.91
N SER A 33 -16.29 -7.44 26.54
CA SER A 33 -16.27 -8.89 26.38
C SER A 33 -15.72 -9.62 27.61
N PRO A 34 -15.98 -10.93 27.75
CA PRO A 34 -15.35 -11.76 28.78
C PRO A 34 -13.82 -11.85 28.66
N GLN A 35 -13.24 -11.71 27.46
CA GLN A 35 -11.78 -11.74 27.29
C GLN A 35 -11.15 -10.47 27.86
N GLU A 36 -11.70 -9.30 27.54
CA GLU A 36 -11.23 -8.03 28.08
C GLU A 36 -11.37 -7.95 29.61
N ALA A 37 -12.31 -8.70 30.20
CA ALA A 37 -12.46 -8.83 31.64
C ALA A 37 -11.38 -9.74 32.27
N GLU A 38 -10.92 -10.77 31.56
CA GLU A 38 -9.77 -11.60 31.97
C GLU A 38 -8.45 -10.81 31.83
N ASP A 39 -8.26 -10.13 30.70
CA ASP A 39 -7.08 -9.31 30.42
C ASP A 39 -6.91 -8.17 31.45
N ALA A 40 -8.02 -7.54 31.87
CA ALA A 40 -8.04 -6.50 32.90
C ALA A 40 -7.79 -6.99 34.34
N GLN A 41 -7.76 -8.31 34.60
CA GLN A 41 -7.73 -8.85 35.95
C GLN A 41 -6.46 -8.48 36.75
N ALA A 42 -5.33 -8.25 36.06
CA ALA A 42 -4.10 -7.76 36.68
C ALA A 42 -4.24 -6.31 37.20
N ASP A 43 -4.88 -5.44 36.41
CA ASP A 43 -5.14 -4.05 36.78
C ASP A 43 -6.18 -3.95 37.90
N LEU A 44 -7.23 -4.78 37.87
CA LEU A 44 -8.21 -4.88 38.97
C LEU A 44 -7.56 -5.31 40.29
N THR A 45 -6.61 -6.25 40.23
CA THR A 45 -5.86 -6.70 41.41
C THR A 45 -4.98 -5.56 41.95
N THR A 46 -4.26 -4.86 41.07
CA THR A 46 -3.44 -3.70 41.42
C THR A 46 -4.27 -2.56 42.03
N LEU A 47 -5.44 -2.26 41.47
CA LEU A 47 -6.38 -1.26 41.99
C LEU A 47 -6.89 -1.63 43.40
N SER A 48 -7.19 -2.91 43.64
CA SER A 48 -7.61 -3.45 44.93
C SER A 48 -6.48 -3.37 45.99
N ASP A 49 -5.25 -3.69 45.61
CA ASP A 49 -4.07 -3.62 46.48
C ASP A 49 -3.68 -2.18 46.83
N LEU A 50 -3.76 -1.26 45.86
CA LEU A 50 -3.62 0.19 46.10
C LEU A 50 -4.68 0.69 47.08
N ARG A 51 -5.96 0.34 46.88
CA ARG A 51 -7.03 0.74 47.83
C ARG A 51 -6.79 0.15 49.22
N ARG A 52 -6.38 -1.11 49.33
CA ARG A 52 -6.11 -1.76 50.62
C ARG A 52 -5.02 -1.03 51.40
N SER A 53 -3.96 -0.62 50.70
CA SER A 53 -2.86 0.18 51.26
C SER A 53 -3.33 1.59 51.68
N VAL A 54 -4.21 2.21 50.89
CA VAL A 54 -4.87 3.48 51.25
C VAL A 54 -5.81 3.34 52.45
N VAL A 55 -6.50 2.21 52.63
CA VAL A 55 -7.40 1.99 53.77
C VAL A 55 -6.67 1.64 55.06
N SER A 56 -5.64 0.78 55.03
CA SER A 56 -5.04 0.25 56.26
C SER A 56 -4.20 1.27 57.05
N ASN A 57 -3.60 2.25 56.37
CA ASN A 57 -2.72 3.27 56.98
C ASN A 57 -1.42 2.70 57.63
N ASP A 58 -0.98 1.49 57.30
CA ASP A 58 0.19 0.82 57.92
C ASP A 58 1.57 1.46 57.61
N GLU A 59 1.61 2.54 56.81
CA GLU A 59 2.84 3.09 56.25
C GLU A 59 3.66 3.89 57.27
N THR A 60 4.91 3.49 57.48
CA THR A 60 5.79 4.02 58.54
C THR A 60 6.38 5.41 58.29
N SER A 61 6.13 6.05 57.13
CA SER A 61 6.51 7.44 56.88
C SER A 61 5.44 8.20 56.10
N HIS A 62 5.29 9.49 56.42
CA HIS A 62 4.39 10.40 55.71
C HIS A 62 4.74 10.55 54.22
N GLU A 63 5.96 10.20 53.80
CA GLU A 63 6.42 10.33 52.42
C GLU A 63 5.84 9.25 51.52
N ARG A 64 6.12 7.99 51.83
CA ARG A 64 5.50 6.83 51.15
C ARG A 64 3.99 6.94 51.15
N ARG A 65 3.43 7.39 52.28
CA ARG A 65 1.98 7.61 52.42
C ARG A 65 1.41 8.56 51.37
N ARG A 66 2.15 9.59 50.95
CA ARG A 66 1.75 10.50 49.87
C ARG A 66 1.90 9.85 48.49
N GLU A 67 2.96 9.07 48.27
CA GLU A 67 3.18 8.33 47.02
C GLU A 67 2.06 7.31 46.76
N THR A 68 1.68 6.55 47.80
CA THR A 68 0.56 5.59 47.78
C THR A 68 -0.78 6.29 47.52
N LEU A 69 -1.07 7.40 48.21
CA LEU A 69 -2.29 8.19 47.99
C LEU A 69 -2.36 8.81 46.59
N LEU A 70 -1.26 9.37 46.07
CA LEU A 70 -1.19 9.93 44.72
C LEU A 70 -1.34 8.85 43.65
N SER A 71 -0.74 7.68 43.83
CA SER A 71 -0.83 6.58 42.87
C SER A 71 -2.24 5.97 42.83
N TYR A 72 -2.89 5.84 43.99
CA TYR A 72 -4.31 5.47 44.02
C TYR A 72 -5.21 6.56 43.43
N TYR A 73 -4.90 7.86 43.62
CA TYR A 73 -5.65 8.95 42.98
C TYR A 73 -5.54 8.93 41.45
N ARG A 74 -4.36 8.65 40.89
CA ARG A 74 -4.19 8.48 39.44
C ARG A 74 -4.94 7.25 38.93
N ALA A 75 -4.84 6.10 39.62
CA ALA A 75 -5.63 4.91 39.29
C ALA A 75 -7.16 5.17 39.34
N LEU A 76 -7.65 5.89 40.36
CA LEU A 76 -9.04 6.34 40.43
C LEU A 76 -9.44 7.30 39.30
N SER A 77 -8.49 8.04 38.73
CA SER A 77 -8.73 8.92 37.59
C SER A 77 -8.80 8.17 36.26
N VAL A 78 -8.07 7.05 36.12
CA VAL A 78 -8.28 6.07 35.05
C VAL A 78 -9.64 5.37 35.20
N VAL A 79 -10.05 5.05 36.44
CA VAL A 79 -11.35 4.46 36.72
C VAL A 79 -12.49 5.43 36.39
N GLU A 80 -12.36 6.72 36.75
CA GLU A 80 -13.35 7.77 36.47
C GLU A 80 -13.68 7.88 34.97
N SER A 81 -12.68 7.76 34.08
CA SER A 81 -12.89 7.92 32.64
C SER A 81 -13.35 6.65 31.92
N ARG A 82 -13.19 5.47 32.51
CA ARG A 82 -13.54 4.18 31.89
C ARG A 82 -14.80 3.51 32.48
N PHE A 83 -15.07 3.72 33.76
CA PHE A 83 -16.10 3.00 34.51
C PHE A 83 -17.12 3.97 35.12
N PRO A 84 -18.36 4.01 34.62
CA PRO A 84 -19.38 4.93 35.12
C PRO A 84 -19.90 4.43 36.49
N ILE A 85 -19.25 4.83 37.58
CA ILE A 85 -19.62 4.45 38.94
C ILE A 85 -20.75 5.34 39.45
N SER A 86 -21.95 4.79 39.61
CA SER A 86 -23.10 5.47 40.25
C SER A 86 -24.13 4.47 40.81
N GLY A 87 -25.20 4.98 41.43
CA GLY A 87 -26.37 4.20 41.84
C GLY A 87 -27.47 4.04 40.77
N GLN A 88 -27.20 4.38 39.50
CA GLN A 88 -28.16 4.26 38.39
C GLN A 88 -28.11 2.87 37.73
N ASP A 89 -29.20 2.44 37.10
CA ASP A 89 -29.22 1.19 36.34
C ASP A 89 -28.19 1.20 35.20
N GLY A 90 -27.44 0.10 35.05
CA GLY A 90 -26.37 -0.04 34.06
C GLY A 90 -25.02 0.58 34.46
N HIS A 91 -24.94 1.31 35.59
CA HIS A 91 -23.69 1.81 36.14
C HIS A 91 -23.00 0.76 37.05
N VAL A 92 -21.71 0.99 37.33
CA VAL A 92 -20.94 0.12 38.25
C VAL A 92 -21.23 0.52 39.69
N PHE A 93 -21.97 -0.30 40.43
CA PHE A 93 -22.28 -0.02 41.82
C PHE A 93 -21.13 -0.41 42.78
N ILE A 94 -20.43 0.58 43.32
CA ILE A 94 -19.33 0.40 44.29
C ILE A 94 -19.57 1.32 45.51
N PRO A 95 -20.08 0.81 46.64
CA PRO A 95 -20.41 1.64 47.81
C PRO A 95 -19.15 1.97 48.62
N PHE A 96 -18.59 3.17 48.42
CA PHE A 96 -17.41 3.64 49.16
C PHE A 96 -17.84 4.23 50.51
N SER A 97 -17.43 3.61 51.63
CA SER A 97 -17.64 4.15 52.99
C SER A 97 -16.41 4.88 53.54
N TRP A 98 -16.62 6.09 54.08
CA TRP A 98 -15.60 6.85 54.83
C TRP A 98 -16.16 7.54 56.08
N CYS A 99 -15.40 7.45 57.17
CA CYS A 99 -15.65 8.17 58.41
C CYS A 99 -15.27 9.66 58.29
N ASP A 100 -15.94 10.51 59.06
CA ASP A 100 -15.63 11.93 59.22
C ASP A 100 -14.32 12.13 60.02
N GLY A 101 -13.39 12.94 59.49
CA GLY A 101 -12.06 13.18 60.07
C GLY A 101 -12.04 13.92 61.40
N PHE A 102 -13.15 14.56 61.82
CA PHE A 102 -13.31 15.17 63.14
C PHE A 102 -14.23 14.37 64.06
N LYS A 103 -15.15 13.58 63.49
CA LYS A 103 -16.08 12.71 64.22
C LYS A 103 -16.10 11.28 63.63
N PRO A 104 -15.10 10.43 63.94
CA PRO A 104 -15.00 9.08 63.38
C PRO A 104 -16.18 8.13 63.66
N ASN A 105 -17.13 8.52 64.51
CA ASN A 105 -18.40 7.83 64.73
C ASN A 105 -19.52 8.25 63.75
N LYS A 106 -19.22 9.07 62.75
CA LYS A 106 -20.07 9.38 61.59
C LYS A 106 -19.42 8.82 60.34
N THR A 107 -20.14 7.97 59.62
CA THR A 107 -19.74 7.45 58.31
C THR A 107 -20.69 7.97 57.24
N ALA A 108 -20.17 8.26 56.06
CA ALA A 108 -20.96 8.43 54.84
C ALA A 108 -20.54 7.36 53.83
N THR A 109 -21.51 6.79 53.12
CA THR A 109 -21.31 5.72 52.14
C THR A 109 -21.96 6.14 50.83
N LEU A 110 -21.17 6.32 49.77
CA LEU A 110 -21.66 6.78 48.47
C LEU A 110 -21.10 5.91 47.34
N ALA A 111 -21.97 5.53 46.38
CA ALA A 111 -21.55 4.95 45.12
C ALA A 111 -21.12 6.04 44.13
N ASN A 112 -19.96 6.66 44.37
CA ASN A 112 -19.44 7.76 43.56
C ASN A 112 -17.90 7.84 43.60
N VAL A 113 -17.23 7.76 42.44
CA VAL A 113 -15.77 7.82 42.34
C VAL A 113 -15.17 9.15 42.85
N HIS A 114 -15.90 10.26 42.72
CA HIS A 114 -15.46 11.56 43.26
C HIS A 114 -15.50 11.60 44.79
N PHE A 115 -16.32 10.78 45.47
CA PHE A 115 -16.33 10.67 46.93
C PHE A 115 -15.07 9.96 47.43
N GLU A 116 -14.67 8.87 46.78
CA GLU A 116 -13.40 8.18 47.07
C GLU A 116 -12.20 9.13 46.79
N LYS A 117 -12.16 9.77 45.61
CA LYS A 117 -11.13 10.77 45.25
C LYS A 117 -11.07 11.94 46.26
N ALA A 118 -12.21 12.38 46.78
CA ALA A 118 -12.29 13.43 47.80
C ALA A 118 -11.66 12.98 49.14
N ALA A 119 -11.95 11.77 49.60
CA ALA A 119 -11.34 11.22 50.82
C ALA A 119 -9.83 10.98 50.66
N VAL A 120 -9.37 10.54 49.47
CA VAL A 120 -7.95 10.37 49.15
C VAL A 120 -7.19 11.71 49.20
N LEU A 121 -7.72 12.78 48.61
CA LEU A 121 -7.11 14.12 48.69
C LEU A 121 -7.16 14.72 50.09
N PHE A 122 -8.23 14.48 50.86
CA PHE A 122 -8.28 14.87 52.27
C PHE A 122 -7.15 14.19 53.05
N ASN A 123 -6.91 12.90 52.82
CA ASN A 123 -5.83 12.14 53.45
C ASN A 123 -4.44 12.58 52.96
N LEU A 124 -4.30 13.06 51.72
CA LEU A 124 -3.07 13.69 51.22
C LEU A 124 -2.75 14.98 51.98
N GLY A 125 -3.76 15.84 52.18
CA GLY A 125 -3.65 17.05 53.02
C GLY A 125 -3.36 16.71 54.48
N ALA A 126 -3.98 15.66 55.01
CA ALA A 126 -3.72 15.17 56.36
C ALA A 126 -2.27 14.70 56.54
N SER A 127 -1.74 13.87 55.64
CA SER A 127 -0.33 13.41 55.70
C SER A 127 0.66 14.57 55.66
N TRP A 128 0.42 15.59 54.83
CA TRP A 128 1.21 16.83 54.83
C TRP A 128 1.08 17.62 56.14
N SER A 129 -0.12 17.75 56.70
CA SER A 129 -0.31 18.46 57.97
C SER A 129 0.40 17.77 59.14
N GLN A 130 0.37 16.43 59.19
CA GLN A 130 1.05 15.65 60.21
C GLN A 130 2.57 15.79 60.08
N ALA A 131 3.12 15.69 58.85
CA ALA A 131 4.53 15.95 58.60
C ALA A 131 4.96 17.34 59.12
N GLY A 132 4.14 18.38 58.90
CA GLY A 132 4.40 19.74 59.41
C GLY A 132 4.35 19.86 60.94
N VAL A 133 3.50 19.08 61.61
CA VAL A 133 3.45 19.01 63.09
C VAL A 133 4.64 18.23 63.66
N THR A 134 5.11 17.18 62.98
CA THR A 134 6.25 16.35 63.44
C THR A 134 7.63 17.00 63.26
N ALA A 135 7.74 18.06 62.46
CA ALA A 135 9.02 18.69 62.14
C ALA A 135 9.61 19.48 63.33
N ASP A 136 10.92 19.32 63.58
CA ASP A 136 11.61 19.96 64.71
C ASP A 136 11.86 21.45 64.48
N ARG A 137 10.85 22.26 64.83
CA ARG A 137 10.90 23.73 64.78
C ARG A 137 11.82 24.37 65.83
N THR A 138 12.58 23.62 66.64
CA THR A 138 13.72 24.22 67.36
C THR A 138 14.88 24.59 66.42
N THR A 139 14.94 23.97 65.24
CA THR A 139 15.98 24.19 64.24
C THR A 139 15.50 25.06 63.08
N SER A 140 16.38 25.92 62.53
CA SER A 140 16.04 26.73 61.36
C SER A 140 15.70 25.90 60.11
N GLU A 141 16.09 24.62 60.06
CA GLU A 141 15.72 23.72 58.96
C GLU A 141 14.35 23.08 59.18
N GLY A 142 14.07 22.57 60.39
CA GLY A 142 12.75 22.03 60.72
C GLY A 142 11.63 23.07 60.64
N ILE A 143 11.93 24.35 60.88
CA ILE A 143 11.00 25.46 60.59
C ILE A 143 10.69 25.57 59.08
N LYS A 144 11.68 25.38 58.19
CA LYS A 144 11.44 25.34 56.74
C LYS A 144 10.63 24.10 56.34
N VAL A 145 10.96 22.92 56.89
CA VAL A 145 10.23 21.67 56.64
C VAL A 145 8.76 21.79 57.08
N ALA A 146 8.48 22.37 58.25
CA ALA A 146 7.13 22.67 58.71
C ALA A 146 6.40 23.64 57.77
N CYS A 147 7.04 24.75 57.40
CA CYS A 147 6.48 25.75 56.47
C CYS A 147 6.15 25.16 55.09
N HIS A 148 7.03 24.29 54.56
CA HIS A 148 6.84 23.57 53.32
C HIS A 148 5.64 22.60 53.42
N ALA A 149 5.64 21.75 54.45
CA ALA A 149 4.59 20.76 54.66
C ALA A 149 3.20 21.40 54.85
N PHE A 150 3.09 22.50 55.60
CA PHE A 150 1.83 23.21 55.75
C PHE A 150 1.36 23.92 54.47
N GLN A 151 2.27 24.45 53.64
CA GLN A 151 1.91 25.00 52.32
C GLN A 151 1.38 23.92 51.36
N HIS A 152 1.94 22.71 51.39
CA HIS A 152 1.42 21.57 50.62
C HIS A 152 0.14 20.98 51.21
N ALA A 153 -0.06 21.01 52.54
CA ALA A 153 -1.35 20.66 53.15
C ALA A 153 -2.46 21.61 52.66
N ALA A 154 -2.22 22.93 52.74
CA ALA A 154 -3.12 23.94 52.18
C ALA A 154 -3.34 23.74 50.66
N GLY A 155 -2.31 23.34 49.92
CA GLY A 155 -2.40 23.01 48.50
C GLY A 155 -3.30 21.82 48.19
N ALA A 156 -3.15 20.71 48.92
CA ALA A 156 -4.00 19.53 48.75
C ALA A 156 -5.47 19.82 49.10
N PHE A 157 -5.73 20.60 50.15
CA PHE A 157 -7.08 21.05 50.50
C PHE A 157 -7.65 22.03 49.44
N ALA A 158 -6.86 22.97 48.92
CA ALA A 158 -7.29 23.84 47.83
C ALA A 158 -7.67 23.02 46.57
N THR A 159 -6.86 22.03 46.20
CA THR A 159 -7.19 21.12 45.08
C THR A 159 -8.44 20.29 45.33
N LEU A 160 -8.64 19.76 46.55
CA LEU A 160 -9.87 19.08 46.92
C LEU A 160 -11.10 19.98 46.72
N LYS A 161 -11.04 21.22 47.21
CA LYS A 161 -12.14 22.19 47.11
C LYS A 161 -12.46 22.56 45.66
N ASP A 162 -11.44 23.00 44.92
CA ASP A 162 -11.63 23.60 43.60
C ASP A 162 -11.89 22.52 42.54
N ASP A 163 -11.15 21.41 42.59
CA ASP A 163 -10.99 20.49 41.46
C ASP A 163 -11.86 19.21 41.61
N VAL A 164 -12.35 18.89 42.82
CA VAL A 164 -13.12 17.65 43.10
C VAL A 164 -14.48 17.88 43.78
N LEU A 165 -14.60 18.74 44.78
CA LEU A 165 -15.89 18.95 45.48
C LEU A 165 -16.99 19.53 44.57
N GLY A 166 -16.62 20.28 43.52
CA GLY A 166 -17.57 20.73 42.49
C GLY A 166 -18.23 19.58 41.74
N LYS A 167 -17.44 18.60 41.27
CA LYS A 167 -17.94 17.38 40.62
C LYS A 167 -18.79 16.54 41.57
N LEU A 168 -18.35 16.36 42.82
CA LEU A 168 -19.09 15.61 43.82
C LEU A 168 -20.47 16.22 44.13
N GLY A 169 -20.58 17.56 44.18
CA GLY A 169 -21.84 18.26 44.42
C GLY A 169 -22.84 18.17 43.27
N ALA A 170 -22.37 18.11 42.01
CA ALA A 170 -23.23 18.08 40.82
C ALA A 170 -24.16 16.85 40.75
N PHE A 171 -23.74 15.72 41.31
CA PHE A 171 -24.51 14.47 41.32
C PHE A 171 -25.32 14.25 42.62
N ALA A 172 -25.16 15.10 43.63
CA ALA A 172 -25.79 14.97 44.95
C ALA A 172 -27.23 15.56 45.00
N SER A 173 -28.06 15.25 44.00
CA SER A 173 -29.41 15.81 43.83
C SER A 173 -30.53 15.08 44.59
N GLY A 174 -30.18 14.23 45.56
CA GLY A 174 -31.11 13.51 46.44
C GLY A 174 -30.74 13.66 47.92
N ALA A 175 -31.70 14.06 48.76
CA ALA A 175 -31.49 14.41 50.17
C ALA A 175 -31.32 13.20 51.13
N ILE A 176 -30.74 12.10 50.66
CA ILE A 176 -30.55 10.85 51.41
C ILE A 176 -29.06 10.60 51.69
N ASP A 177 -28.19 10.86 50.69
CA ASP A 177 -26.76 10.52 50.75
C ASP A 177 -25.88 11.76 51.01
N SER A 178 -26.13 12.46 52.12
CA SER A 178 -25.35 13.65 52.50
C SER A 178 -23.90 13.30 52.86
N VAL A 179 -22.93 13.91 52.17
CA VAL A 179 -21.51 13.81 52.52
C VAL A 179 -21.25 14.32 53.95
N THR A 180 -20.21 13.78 54.59
CA THR A 180 -19.80 14.19 55.93
C THR A 180 -19.27 15.64 55.93
N PRO A 181 -19.52 16.46 56.99
CA PRO A 181 -19.19 17.88 56.98
C PRO A 181 -17.71 18.22 56.75
N ASP A 182 -16.80 17.28 56.99
CA ASP A 182 -15.37 17.42 56.69
C ASP A 182 -15.04 17.54 55.19
N LEU A 183 -15.91 17.03 54.30
CA LEU A 183 -15.82 17.14 52.84
C LEU A 183 -16.70 18.27 52.26
N THR A 184 -16.97 19.31 53.05
CA THR A 184 -17.66 20.53 52.57
C THR A 184 -16.68 21.60 52.11
N GLN A 185 -17.11 22.50 51.20
CA GLN A 185 -16.25 23.60 50.73
C GLN A 185 -15.85 24.55 51.87
N GLU A 186 -16.72 24.69 52.86
CA GLU A 186 -16.50 25.45 54.09
C GLU A 186 -15.41 24.80 54.95
N CYS A 187 -15.47 23.47 55.17
CA CYS A 187 -14.45 22.77 55.96
C CYS A 187 -13.10 22.76 55.25
N VAL A 188 -13.07 22.42 53.97
CA VAL A 188 -11.83 22.35 53.19
C VAL A 188 -11.23 23.75 52.98
N GLY A 189 -12.07 24.79 52.87
CA GLY A 189 -11.65 26.19 52.92
C GLY A 189 -11.03 26.58 54.27
N MET A 190 -11.68 26.24 55.39
CA MET A 190 -11.16 26.44 56.75
C MET A 190 -9.80 25.76 56.95
N LEU A 191 -9.68 24.51 56.50
CA LEU A 191 -8.43 23.74 56.53
C LEU A 191 -7.34 24.40 55.66
N THR A 192 -7.69 24.98 54.52
CA THR A 192 -6.74 25.74 53.69
C THR A 192 -6.21 26.96 54.46
N SER A 193 -7.09 27.80 55.02
CA SER A 193 -6.70 28.98 55.81
C SER A 193 -5.89 28.62 57.05
N LEU A 194 -6.26 27.56 57.78
CA LEU A 194 -5.55 27.09 58.97
C LEU A 194 -4.10 26.71 58.67
N HIS A 195 -3.85 25.96 57.59
CA HIS A 195 -2.49 25.57 57.22
C HIS A 195 -1.67 26.73 56.61
N LEU A 196 -2.31 27.67 55.91
CA LEU A 196 -1.65 28.93 55.53
C LEU A 196 -1.24 29.76 56.76
N ALA A 197 -2.07 29.81 57.79
CA ALA A 197 -1.73 30.45 59.06
C ALA A 197 -0.51 29.78 59.73
N GLN A 198 -0.49 28.45 59.78
CA GLN A 198 0.62 27.68 60.35
C GLN A 198 1.92 27.80 59.54
N ALA A 199 1.84 27.88 58.21
CA ALA A 199 3.00 28.15 57.36
C ALA A 199 3.53 29.59 57.56
N GLN A 200 2.64 30.58 57.62
CA GLN A 200 2.99 31.98 57.86
C GLN A 200 3.58 32.18 59.29
N GLU A 201 3.11 31.43 60.30
CA GLU A 201 3.77 31.33 61.61
C GLU A 201 5.19 30.81 61.48
N CYS A 202 5.42 29.69 60.78
CA CYS A 202 6.77 29.16 60.59
C CYS A 202 7.69 30.16 59.87
N PHE A 203 7.17 30.90 58.87
CA PHE A 203 7.94 31.95 58.21
C PHE A 203 8.23 33.14 59.16
N TYR A 204 7.25 33.52 60.00
CA TYR A 204 7.43 34.54 61.03
C TYR A 204 8.50 34.13 62.06
N ASP A 205 8.40 32.93 62.64
CA ASP A 205 9.35 32.40 63.61
C ASP A 205 10.76 32.40 63.03
N LYS A 206 10.92 31.98 61.76
CA LYS A 206 12.20 32.05 61.05
C LYS A 206 12.68 33.49 60.87
N ALA A 207 11.83 34.42 60.44
CA ALA A 207 12.22 35.82 60.23
C ALA A 207 12.61 36.52 61.54
N ALA A 208 11.92 36.23 62.63
CA ALA A 208 12.26 36.73 63.96
C ALA A 208 13.56 36.11 64.50
N GLY A 209 13.81 34.82 64.24
CA GLY A 209 15.06 34.13 64.60
C GLY A 209 16.27 34.56 63.75
N ASP A 210 16.06 34.82 62.45
CA ASP A 210 17.05 35.36 61.50
C ASP A 210 17.42 36.84 61.77
N GLY A 211 16.80 37.48 62.76
CA GLY A 211 17.03 38.90 63.08
C GLY A 211 16.55 39.88 62.00
N LYS A 212 15.46 39.57 61.27
CA LYS A 212 14.86 40.54 60.33
C LYS A 212 14.29 41.74 61.08
N SER A 213 14.26 42.90 60.42
CA SER A 213 13.86 44.17 61.05
C SER A 213 12.44 44.15 61.62
N SER A 214 12.21 44.97 62.66
CA SER A 214 10.92 45.09 63.35
C SER A 214 9.77 45.33 62.37
N ALA A 215 9.93 46.22 61.40
CA ALA A 215 8.92 46.52 60.37
C ALA A 215 8.57 45.32 59.46
N VAL A 216 9.51 44.40 59.21
CA VAL A 216 9.22 43.15 58.48
C VAL A 216 8.48 42.17 59.39
N CYS A 217 8.91 42.02 60.64
CA CYS A 217 8.26 41.17 61.63
C CYS A 217 6.80 41.59 61.89
N VAL A 218 6.50 42.89 61.97
CA VAL A 218 5.13 43.44 62.07
C VAL A 218 4.26 42.98 60.91
N LYS A 219 4.74 43.11 59.66
CA LYS A 219 3.98 42.73 58.46
C LYS A 219 3.73 41.22 58.38
N LEU A 220 4.72 40.41 58.76
CA LEU A 220 4.58 38.97 58.79
C LEU A 220 3.58 38.52 59.87
N ALA A 221 3.71 39.00 61.11
CA ALA A 221 2.81 38.63 62.22
C ALA A 221 1.36 39.10 61.99
N ASN A 222 1.15 40.31 61.48
CA ASN A 222 -0.19 40.78 61.16
C ASN A 222 -0.87 39.96 60.04
N GLN A 223 -0.10 39.38 59.11
CA GLN A 223 -0.64 38.41 58.17
C GLN A 223 -0.93 37.04 58.83
N THR A 224 -0.07 36.57 59.74
CA THR A 224 -0.33 35.35 60.51
C THR A 224 -1.64 35.46 61.30
N ARG A 225 -1.89 36.63 61.91
CA ARG A 225 -3.18 36.97 62.54
C ARG A 225 -4.34 36.81 61.56
N LEU A 226 -4.27 37.44 60.38
CA LEU A 226 -5.36 37.43 59.40
C LEU A 226 -5.76 35.99 59.00
N PHE A 227 -4.79 35.14 58.63
CA PHE A 227 -5.10 33.75 58.28
C PHE A 227 -5.70 32.94 59.45
N TYR A 228 -5.27 33.20 60.70
CA TYR A 228 -5.90 32.58 61.88
C TYR A 228 -7.30 33.16 62.18
N GLU A 229 -7.56 34.43 61.88
CA GLU A 229 -8.91 35.01 61.95
C GLU A 229 -9.83 34.40 60.90
N ASP A 230 -9.39 34.21 59.65
CA ASP A 230 -10.16 33.53 58.60
C ASP A 230 -10.53 32.10 59.03
N ALA A 231 -9.56 31.32 59.53
CA ALA A 231 -9.81 29.97 60.05
C ALA A 231 -10.78 29.97 61.25
N ARG A 232 -10.62 30.91 62.21
CA ARG A 232 -11.52 31.08 63.35
C ARG A 232 -12.95 31.43 62.90
N ASN A 233 -13.09 32.36 61.97
CA ASN A 233 -14.38 32.82 61.47
C ASN A 233 -15.13 31.70 60.75
N ALA A 234 -14.42 30.88 59.97
CA ALA A 234 -15.00 29.69 59.33
C ALA A 234 -15.42 28.61 60.36
N LEU A 235 -14.61 28.39 61.42
CA LEU A 235 -14.96 27.47 62.51
C LEU A 235 -16.23 27.86 63.29
N ASP A 236 -16.60 29.15 63.30
CA ASP A 236 -17.83 29.64 63.93
C ASP A 236 -19.02 29.74 62.96
N ALA A 237 -18.83 29.44 61.68
CA ALA A 237 -19.87 29.39 60.64
C ALA A 237 -20.49 27.98 60.49
N ALA A 238 -21.71 27.91 59.95
CA ALA A 238 -22.28 26.63 59.54
C ALA A 238 -21.59 26.11 58.26
N PRO A 239 -21.42 24.79 58.07
CA PRO A 239 -21.84 23.69 58.94
C PRO A 239 -20.84 23.34 60.07
N LEU A 240 -19.71 24.04 60.19
CA LEU A 240 -18.61 23.67 61.09
C LEU A 240 -18.91 23.94 62.57
N LYS A 241 -19.69 24.99 62.87
CA LYS A 241 -20.09 25.43 64.20
C LYS A 241 -20.78 24.32 65.00
N GLY A 242 -20.04 23.70 65.92
CA GLY A 242 -20.51 22.55 66.72
C GLY A 242 -20.37 21.19 66.04
N HIS A 243 -19.98 21.15 64.75
CA HIS A 243 -19.41 19.96 64.16
C HIS A 243 -17.96 19.75 64.63
N ILE A 244 -17.09 20.74 64.48
CA ILE A 244 -15.72 20.72 64.98
C ILE A 244 -15.69 21.12 66.46
N ASP A 245 -14.73 20.61 67.24
CA ASP A 245 -14.64 20.88 68.67
C ASP A 245 -14.22 22.34 68.98
N LYS A 246 -14.74 22.87 70.09
CA LYS A 246 -14.54 24.27 70.50
C LYS A 246 -13.07 24.61 70.82
N THR A 247 -12.24 23.63 71.16
CA THR A 247 -10.80 23.82 71.34
C THR A 247 -10.10 24.32 70.08
N TRP A 248 -10.59 23.96 68.87
CA TRP A 248 -10.02 24.45 67.60
C TRP A 248 -10.31 25.94 67.39
N HIS A 249 -11.55 26.36 67.62
CA HIS A 249 -11.91 27.78 67.57
C HIS A 249 -11.12 28.59 68.62
N ALA A 250 -10.97 28.06 69.84
CA ALA A 250 -10.16 28.69 70.88
C ALA A 250 -8.66 28.74 70.52
N HIS A 251 -8.13 27.71 69.86
CA HIS A 251 -6.73 27.68 69.38
C HIS A 251 -6.50 28.74 68.30
N ALA A 252 -7.33 28.80 67.26
CA ALA A 252 -7.25 29.80 66.21
C ALA A 252 -7.41 31.23 66.77
N ALA A 253 -8.35 31.44 67.69
CA ALA A 253 -8.51 32.72 68.39
C ALA A 253 -7.29 33.11 69.24
N ALA A 254 -6.67 32.15 69.95
CA ALA A 254 -5.46 32.39 70.73
C ALA A 254 -4.26 32.74 69.84
N LYS A 255 -4.04 31.99 68.76
CA LYS A 255 -2.99 32.26 67.77
C LYS A 255 -3.17 33.63 67.10
N ALA A 256 -4.39 33.95 66.66
CA ALA A 256 -4.72 35.27 66.13
C ALA A 256 -4.39 36.39 67.14
N ALA A 257 -4.78 36.23 68.41
CA ALA A 257 -4.47 37.21 69.46
C ALA A 257 -2.96 37.34 69.70
N ILE A 258 -2.20 36.24 69.78
CA ILE A 258 -0.74 36.24 69.94
C ILE A 258 -0.08 37.04 68.81
N PHE A 259 -0.37 36.72 67.54
CA PHE A 259 0.27 37.40 66.41
C PHE A 259 -0.22 38.84 66.20
N HIS A 260 -1.46 39.16 66.57
CA HIS A 260 -1.92 40.55 66.60
C HIS A 260 -1.11 41.38 67.59
N VAL A 261 -0.91 40.83 68.79
CA VAL A 261 -0.26 41.50 69.91
C VAL A 261 1.24 41.62 69.69
N GLU A 262 1.88 40.59 69.12
CA GLU A 262 3.29 40.63 68.71
C GLU A 262 3.51 41.71 67.63
N ALA A 263 2.62 41.82 66.64
CA ALA A 263 2.65 42.88 65.64
C ALA A 263 2.43 44.28 66.26
N LEU A 264 1.45 44.44 67.17
CA LEU A 264 1.17 45.69 67.87
C LEU A 264 2.33 46.12 68.79
N THR A 265 2.95 45.18 69.51
CA THR A 265 4.04 45.46 70.45
C THR A 265 5.32 45.84 69.71
N ARG A 266 5.62 45.19 68.57
CA ARG A 266 6.72 45.61 67.70
C ARG A 266 6.44 46.96 67.03
N ALA A 267 5.21 47.20 66.57
CA ALA A 267 4.82 48.50 66.03
C ALA A 267 4.76 49.61 67.10
N SER A 268 4.56 49.28 68.37
CA SER A 268 4.71 50.21 69.50
C SER A 268 6.17 50.62 69.64
N LYS A 269 7.10 49.65 69.65
CA LYS A 269 8.53 49.94 69.75
C LYS A 269 9.07 50.74 68.58
N ILE A 270 8.63 50.48 67.35
CA ILE A 270 8.98 51.33 66.20
C ILE A 270 8.51 52.78 66.45
N ALA A 271 7.28 52.97 66.95
CA ALA A 271 6.81 54.33 67.27
C ALA A 271 7.60 54.99 68.41
N GLU A 272 7.95 54.23 69.45
CA GLU A 272 8.65 54.71 70.65
C GLU A 272 10.16 54.96 70.43
N GLU A 273 10.81 54.10 69.63
CA GLU A 273 12.28 54.02 69.46
C GLU A 273 12.76 54.56 68.07
N GLU A 274 11.93 54.51 67.02
CA GLU A 274 12.29 54.92 65.63
C GLU A 274 11.53 56.19 65.15
N ASP A 275 10.23 56.33 65.46
CA ASP A 275 9.40 57.48 65.05
C ASP A 275 9.34 58.62 66.10
N GLU A 276 9.87 58.41 67.31
CA GLU A 276 9.76 59.28 68.52
C GLU A 276 8.31 59.62 68.98
N ASP A 277 7.30 58.87 68.52
CA ASP A 277 5.87 59.02 68.88
C ASP A 277 5.41 58.01 69.96
N ILE A 278 5.70 58.35 71.22
CA ILE A 278 5.19 57.60 72.38
C ILE A 278 3.65 57.62 72.47
N GLY A 279 2.97 58.60 71.87
CA GLY A 279 1.51 58.65 71.83
C GLY A 279 0.94 57.46 71.03
N THR A 280 1.40 57.28 69.80
CA THR A 280 1.07 56.12 68.97
C THR A 280 1.54 54.81 69.60
N ALA A 281 2.70 54.79 70.28
CA ALA A 281 3.18 53.62 71.01
C ALA A 281 2.17 53.17 72.10
N ILE A 282 1.77 54.08 73.00
CA ILE A 282 0.77 53.81 74.05
C ILE A 282 -0.55 53.35 73.42
N ALA A 283 -1.03 54.01 72.38
CA ALA A 283 -2.29 53.64 71.72
C ALA A 283 -2.23 52.22 71.12
N ARG A 284 -1.09 51.80 70.54
CA ARG A 284 -0.86 50.41 70.08
C ARG A 284 -0.84 49.40 71.25
N LEU A 285 -0.20 49.76 72.37
CA LEU A 285 -0.19 48.93 73.59
C LEU A 285 -1.58 48.80 74.26
N MET A 286 -2.43 49.84 74.19
CA MET A 286 -3.82 49.77 74.67
C MET A 286 -4.63 48.74 73.88
N ILE A 287 -4.48 48.70 72.55
CA ILE A 287 -5.11 47.66 71.72
C ILE A 287 -4.56 46.28 72.09
N ALA A 288 -3.25 46.16 72.29
CA ALA A 288 -2.61 44.90 72.66
C ALA A 288 -3.10 44.34 74.02
N SER A 289 -3.29 45.19 75.04
CA SER A 289 -3.85 44.79 76.34
C SER A 289 -5.31 44.33 76.20
N ARG A 290 -6.12 45.01 75.38
CA ARG A 290 -7.49 44.56 75.05
C ARG A 290 -7.50 43.18 74.38
N VAL A 291 -6.70 43.00 73.32
CA VAL A 291 -6.68 41.77 72.51
C VAL A 291 -6.14 40.57 73.30
N THR A 292 -5.11 40.75 74.13
CA THR A 292 -4.66 39.69 75.05
C THR A 292 -5.73 39.32 76.07
N ALA A 293 -6.38 40.31 76.70
CA ALA A 293 -7.45 40.07 77.67
C ALA A 293 -8.69 39.39 77.07
N GLU A 294 -9.00 39.64 75.80
CA GLU A 294 -10.07 38.96 75.05
C GLU A 294 -9.69 37.51 74.71
N GLY A 295 -8.51 37.28 74.14
CA GLY A 295 -8.02 35.92 73.84
C GLY A 295 -7.93 35.04 75.10
N VAL A 296 -7.49 35.62 76.23
CA VAL A 296 -7.46 34.94 77.54
C VAL A 296 -8.85 34.49 78.01
N LYS A 297 -9.91 35.27 77.77
CA LYS A 297 -11.29 34.86 78.08
C LYS A 297 -11.71 33.67 77.21
N VAL A 298 -11.40 33.70 75.91
CA VAL A 298 -11.73 32.61 74.98
C VAL A 298 -11.03 31.31 75.40
N VAL A 299 -9.72 31.35 75.66
CA VAL A 299 -8.94 30.18 76.10
C VAL A 299 -9.44 29.61 77.43
N LYS A 300 -9.77 30.47 78.40
CA LYS A 300 -10.36 30.03 79.68
C LYS A 300 -11.73 29.38 79.50
N SER A 301 -12.53 29.77 78.51
CA SER A 301 -13.86 29.19 78.29
C SER A 301 -13.86 27.73 77.81
N VAL A 302 -12.70 27.20 77.41
CA VAL A 302 -12.50 25.78 77.03
C VAL A 302 -11.56 25.02 77.99
N ASN A 303 -11.25 25.58 79.17
CA ASN A 303 -10.27 25.03 80.13
C ASN A 303 -8.88 24.71 79.51
N GLY A 304 -8.46 25.47 78.50
CA GLY A 304 -7.26 25.15 77.73
C GLY A 304 -5.97 25.50 78.46
N ASP A 305 -5.24 24.49 78.94
CA ASP A 305 -3.96 24.63 79.68
C ASP A 305 -2.70 24.43 78.82
N GLY A 306 -2.87 24.52 77.49
CA GLY A 306 -1.85 24.21 76.48
C GLY A 306 -0.80 25.30 76.25
N PRO A 307 0.21 25.06 75.38
CA PRO A 307 1.32 26.00 75.15
C PRO A 307 0.88 27.39 74.68
N SER A 308 -0.11 27.47 73.78
CA SER A 308 -0.67 28.73 73.29
C SER A 308 -1.35 29.54 74.40
N SER A 309 -1.95 28.87 75.39
CA SER A 309 -2.54 29.51 76.56
C SER A 309 -1.47 30.20 77.41
N LYS A 310 -0.38 29.48 77.70
CA LYS A 310 0.74 29.96 78.52
C LYS A 310 1.45 31.15 77.86
N ALA A 311 1.77 31.03 76.57
CA ALA A 311 2.31 32.12 75.77
C ALA A 311 1.40 33.37 75.78
N LEU A 312 0.09 33.20 75.69
CA LEU A 312 -0.86 34.32 75.73
C LEU A 312 -0.96 34.97 77.13
N PHE A 313 -0.85 34.20 78.21
CA PHE A 313 -0.77 34.73 79.59
C PHE A 313 0.53 35.51 79.84
N GLU A 314 1.68 34.94 79.43
CA GLU A 314 2.99 35.59 79.52
C GLU A 314 3.02 36.90 78.72
N LEU A 315 2.43 36.88 77.53
CA LEU A 315 2.30 38.05 76.66
C LEU A 315 1.35 39.11 77.27
N GLN A 316 0.25 38.71 77.91
CA GLN A 316 -0.63 39.65 78.62
C GLN A 316 0.14 40.40 79.71
N VAL A 317 0.89 39.70 80.57
CA VAL A 317 1.70 40.34 81.63
C VAL A 317 2.73 41.30 81.04
N THR A 318 3.43 40.86 79.98
CA THR A 318 4.48 41.65 79.30
C THR A 318 3.94 42.95 78.67
N VAL A 319 2.76 42.88 78.04
CA VAL A 319 2.09 44.02 77.43
C VAL A 319 1.55 44.98 78.49
N ASP A 320 0.89 44.46 79.52
CA ASP A 320 0.35 45.25 80.62
C ASP A 320 1.45 45.99 81.40
N GLU A 321 2.61 45.37 81.62
CA GLU A 321 3.77 46.05 82.21
C GLU A 321 4.32 47.15 81.29
N SER A 322 4.44 46.86 79.99
CA SER A 322 4.95 47.85 79.02
C SER A 322 4.00 49.03 78.83
N LEU A 323 2.68 48.80 78.85
CA LEU A 323 1.66 49.83 78.85
C LEU A 323 1.72 50.69 80.12
N ARG A 324 1.94 50.10 81.30
CA ARG A 324 2.14 50.85 82.56
C ARG A 324 3.41 51.70 82.54
N ARG A 325 4.48 51.20 81.92
CA ARG A 325 5.76 51.92 81.75
C ARG A 325 5.57 53.13 80.83
N ALA A 326 5.14 52.92 79.59
CA ALA A 326 4.97 53.99 78.60
C ALA A 326 3.97 55.07 79.07
N ASN A 327 2.86 54.70 79.73
CA ASN A 327 1.96 55.70 80.32
C ASN A 327 2.65 56.55 81.41
N ARG A 328 3.40 55.93 82.34
CA ARG A 328 4.15 56.67 83.37
C ARG A 328 5.18 57.61 82.74
N ASP A 329 5.92 57.13 81.75
CA ASP A 329 6.97 57.92 81.12
C ASP A 329 6.35 59.08 80.32
N ASN A 330 5.18 58.89 79.71
CA ASN A 330 4.40 59.98 79.14
C ASN A 330 3.85 60.96 80.21
N GLU A 331 3.31 60.46 81.32
CA GLU A 331 2.82 61.30 82.44
C GLU A 331 3.94 62.13 83.09
N CYS A 332 5.18 61.61 83.14
CA CYS A 332 6.31 62.24 83.82
C CYS A 332 7.28 63.02 82.90
N VAL A 333 7.37 62.69 81.61
CA VAL A 333 8.39 63.23 80.69
C VAL A 333 7.80 63.85 79.43
N TYR A 334 7.07 63.08 78.62
CA TYR A 334 6.70 63.52 77.26
C TYR A 334 5.42 64.37 77.20
N MET A 335 4.45 64.08 78.08
CA MET A 335 3.18 64.79 78.24
C MET A 335 2.35 64.94 76.94
N VAL A 336 2.52 64.03 75.99
CA VAL A 336 1.79 64.04 74.71
C VAL A 336 0.40 63.41 74.84
N LYS A 337 -0.55 63.90 74.04
CA LYS A 337 -1.90 63.37 73.99
C LYS A 337 -1.92 62.05 73.21
N VAL A 338 -2.26 60.95 73.89
CA VAL A 338 -2.50 59.64 73.27
C VAL A 338 -3.65 59.75 72.23
N PRO A 339 -3.47 59.31 70.97
CA PRO A 339 -4.51 59.29 69.95
C PRO A 339 -5.55 58.19 70.20
N SER A 340 -6.73 58.27 69.54
CA SER A 340 -7.72 57.19 69.64
C SER A 340 -7.22 55.96 68.88
N PRO A 341 -7.44 54.72 69.37
CA PRO A 341 -7.19 53.49 68.63
C PRO A 341 -7.75 53.51 67.19
N ASP A 342 -8.93 54.09 66.99
CA ASP A 342 -9.62 54.15 65.68
C ASP A 342 -9.01 55.20 64.72
N THR A 343 -8.09 56.04 65.21
CA THR A 343 -7.35 57.04 64.41
C THR A 343 -5.95 56.59 64.03
N LEU A 344 -5.52 55.40 64.45
CA LEU A 344 -4.21 54.85 64.10
C LEU A 344 -4.19 54.30 62.65
N PRO A 345 -3.09 54.50 61.90
CA PRO A 345 -2.88 53.78 60.65
C PRO A 345 -2.90 52.25 60.85
N PRO A 346 -3.56 51.48 59.97
CA PRO A 346 -3.59 50.03 60.08
C PRO A 346 -2.18 49.46 59.90
N LEU A 347 -1.87 48.40 60.65
CA LEU A 347 -0.61 47.67 60.46
C LEU A 347 -0.59 47.07 59.04
N GLY A 348 0.56 47.20 58.36
CA GLY A 348 0.77 46.50 57.09
C GLY A 348 0.75 44.97 57.29
N ALA A 349 0.46 44.22 56.23
CA ALA A 349 0.50 42.76 56.20
C ALA A 349 1.34 42.29 55.01
N ALA A 350 1.92 41.09 55.09
CA ALA A 350 2.68 40.48 53.99
C ALA A 350 2.50 38.96 53.97
N ALA A 351 1.68 38.46 53.03
CA ALA A 351 1.63 37.04 52.68
C ALA A 351 2.89 36.63 51.94
N VAL A 352 3.64 35.69 52.52
CA VAL A 352 4.88 35.12 51.96
C VAL A 352 4.80 33.60 51.79
N VAL A 353 3.63 33.02 52.09
CA VAL A 353 3.28 31.61 51.89
C VAL A 353 2.08 31.50 50.96
N LYS A 354 1.95 30.37 50.26
CA LYS A 354 0.83 30.09 49.34
C LYS A 354 0.38 28.64 49.45
N ALA A 355 -0.83 28.34 49.00
CA ALA A 355 -1.30 26.97 48.86
C ALA A 355 -0.56 26.33 47.67
N VAL A 356 0.37 25.40 47.94
CA VAL A 356 1.14 24.72 46.90
C VAL A 356 0.39 23.47 46.47
N LYS A 357 -0.58 23.65 45.56
CA LYS A 357 -1.32 22.55 44.92
C LYS A 357 -0.34 21.50 44.38
N PRO A 358 -0.67 20.19 44.40
CA PRO A 358 0.09 19.18 43.67
C PRO A 358 0.22 19.58 42.19
N ALA A 359 1.33 19.25 41.54
CA ALA A 359 1.50 19.54 40.12
C ALA A 359 0.47 18.73 39.30
N PRO A 360 -0.15 19.29 38.24
CA PRO A 360 -1.18 18.60 37.47
C PRO A 360 -0.74 17.21 36.97
N GLU A 361 0.51 17.08 36.54
CA GLU A 361 1.15 15.83 36.13
C GLU A 361 1.10 14.74 37.21
N THR A 362 1.24 15.08 38.50
CA THR A 362 1.23 14.10 39.60
C THR A 362 -0.16 13.56 39.95
N LEU A 363 -1.21 14.23 39.45
CA LEU A 363 -2.62 13.86 39.59
C LEU A 363 -3.23 13.32 38.29
N SER A 364 -2.55 13.51 37.16
CA SER A 364 -3.03 13.12 35.83
C SER A 364 -3.05 11.61 35.62
N ALA A 365 -4.07 11.11 34.92
CA ALA A 365 -4.12 9.72 34.44
C ALA A 365 -3.27 9.50 33.16
N SER A 366 -2.75 10.56 32.52
CA SER A 366 -2.17 10.51 31.17
C SER A 366 -0.90 9.65 31.00
N SER A 367 -0.25 9.25 32.10
CA SER A 367 0.91 8.35 32.11
C SER A 367 0.58 6.93 32.62
N GLU A 368 -0.65 6.68 33.06
CA GLU A 368 -1.06 5.38 33.60
C GLU A 368 -1.54 4.47 32.46
N THR A 369 -1.01 3.25 32.39
CA THR A 369 -1.38 2.26 31.35
C THR A 369 -2.52 1.33 31.77
N MET A 370 -3.05 1.48 32.99
CA MET A 370 -4.11 0.62 33.51
C MET A 370 -5.35 0.64 32.62
N PHE A 371 -5.96 -0.53 32.44
CA PHE A 371 -7.17 -0.77 31.66
C PHE A 371 -7.06 -0.28 30.20
N ALA A 372 -5.86 -0.23 29.62
CA ALA A 372 -5.58 0.40 28.31
C ALA A 372 -6.61 0.06 27.22
N THR A 373 -6.98 -1.22 27.11
CA THR A 373 -7.95 -1.79 26.17
C THR A 373 -9.39 -1.29 26.36
N ILE A 374 -9.80 -1.00 27.60
CA ILE A 374 -11.17 -0.64 27.94
C ILE A 374 -11.44 0.83 27.57
N VAL A 375 -11.91 1.06 26.34
CA VAL A 375 -12.24 2.39 25.80
C VAL A 375 -13.76 2.57 25.70
N PRO A 376 -14.39 3.44 26.49
CA PRO A 376 -15.82 3.68 26.39
C PRO A 376 -16.27 4.26 25.05
N GLU A 377 -17.55 4.06 24.72
CA GLU A 377 -18.17 4.57 23.48
C GLU A 377 -18.06 6.11 23.33
N SER A 378 -18.09 6.85 24.44
CA SER A 378 -17.82 8.30 24.46
C SER A 378 -16.41 8.65 24.01
N GLY A 379 -15.42 7.84 24.39
CA GLY A 379 -14.02 7.97 24.00
C GLY A 379 -13.81 7.70 22.51
N PHE A 380 -14.42 6.64 21.98
CA PHE A 380 -14.44 6.37 20.54
C PHE A 380 -15.09 7.52 19.75
N LYS A 381 -16.27 8.00 20.19
CA LYS A 381 -16.97 9.14 19.55
C LYS A 381 -16.12 10.41 19.54
N ALA A 382 -15.43 10.70 20.64
CA ALA A 382 -14.52 11.84 20.74
C ALA A 382 -13.31 11.69 19.78
N LEU A 383 -12.66 10.52 19.73
CA LEU A 383 -11.57 10.29 18.79
C LEU A 383 -12.03 10.34 17.32
N SER A 384 -13.19 9.78 16.98
CA SER A 384 -13.75 9.87 15.63
C SER A 384 -14.01 11.32 15.20
N LYS A 385 -14.57 12.16 16.08
CA LYS A 385 -14.70 13.61 15.83
C LYS A 385 -13.34 14.26 15.59
N TYR A 386 -12.32 13.89 16.36
CA TYR A 386 -10.97 14.42 16.17
C TYR A 386 -10.36 14.02 14.83
N THR A 387 -10.46 12.74 14.45
CA THR A 387 -9.99 12.27 13.14
C THR A 387 -10.74 12.93 11.97
N GLU A 388 -12.04 13.20 12.11
CA GLU A 388 -12.82 13.95 11.11
C GLU A 388 -12.33 15.41 10.97
N MET A 389 -11.96 16.08 12.08
CA MET A 389 -11.36 17.42 12.05
C MET A 389 -9.97 17.42 11.39
N VAL A 390 -9.13 16.44 11.69
CA VAL A 390 -7.82 16.24 11.02
C VAL A 390 -8.00 16.00 9.52
N ASP A 391 -8.97 15.17 9.14
CA ASP A 391 -9.22 14.83 7.74
C ASP A 391 -9.85 15.98 6.94
N SER A 392 -10.61 16.87 7.58
CA SER A 392 -11.04 18.14 6.98
C SER A 392 -9.83 19.02 6.66
N ILE A 393 -8.93 19.24 7.62
CA ILE A 393 -7.73 20.08 7.44
C ILE A 393 -6.83 19.51 6.33
N ILE A 394 -6.49 18.22 6.38
CA ILE A 394 -5.60 17.60 5.38
C ILE A 394 -6.23 17.65 3.98
N ARG A 395 -7.56 17.52 3.89
CA ARG A 395 -8.28 17.64 2.61
C ARG A 395 -8.28 19.08 2.09
N GLU A 396 -8.66 20.06 2.92
CA GLU A 396 -8.75 21.47 2.55
C GLU A 396 -7.41 21.98 1.99
N GLU A 397 -6.31 21.65 2.65
CA GLU A 397 -4.97 22.07 2.25
C GLU A 397 -4.47 21.31 1.00
N ASN A 398 -4.86 20.05 0.80
CA ASN A 398 -4.55 19.30 -0.43
C ASN A 398 -5.37 19.81 -1.63
N ASP A 399 -6.67 20.10 -1.45
CA ASP A 399 -7.51 20.75 -2.47
C ASP A 399 -6.90 22.10 -2.91
N VAL A 400 -6.24 22.84 -2.00
CA VAL A 400 -5.44 24.05 -2.32
C VAL A 400 -4.16 23.74 -3.11
N LEU A 401 -3.38 22.72 -2.72
CA LEU A 401 -2.16 22.31 -3.46
C LEU A 401 -2.46 21.80 -4.86
N VAL A 402 -3.57 21.07 -5.06
CA VAL A 402 -4.07 20.63 -6.36
C VAL A 402 -4.48 21.83 -7.20
N ALA A 403 -5.30 22.74 -6.66
CA ALA A 403 -5.74 23.94 -7.37
C ALA A 403 -4.56 24.82 -7.82
N ALA A 404 -3.55 25.01 -6.98
CA ALA A 404 -2.32 25.71 -7.34
C ALA A 404 -1.56 24.98 -8.47
N SER A 405 -1.45 23.65 -8.40
CA SER A 405 -0.75 22.85 -9.42
C SER A 405 -1.45 22.89 -10.78
N ASP A 406 -2.78 22.97 -10.80
CA ASP A 406 -3.58 23.15 -12.00
C ASP A 406 -3.49 24.60 -12.54
N GLU A 407 -3.45 25.63 -11.67
CA GLU A 407 -3.22 27.02 -12.09
C GLU A 407 -1.87 27.17 -12.81
N ALA A 408 -0.79 26.60 -12.24
CA ALA A 408 0.52 26.62 -12.88
C ALA A 408 0.53 25.88 -14.23
N ARG A 409 -0.12 24.71 -14.32
CA ARG A 409 -0.21 23.93 -15.57
C ARG A 409 -1.01 24.69 -16.65
N MET A 410 -2.08 25.39 -16.28
CA MET A 410 -2.84 26.24 -17.19
C MET A 410 -2.02 27.45 -17.64
N ALA A 411 -1.39 28.17 -16.71
CA ALA A 411 -0.59 29.36 -17.02
C ALA A 411 0.59 29.05 -17.96
N LEU A 412 1.32 27.94 -17.73
CA LEU A 412 2.40 27.51 -18.62
C LEU A 412 1.88 27.15 -20.02
N LYS A 413 0.74 26.46 -20.10
CA LYS A 413 0.09 26.11 -21.37
C LYS A 413 -0.38 27.33 -22.16
N GLU A 414 -0.93 28.35 -21.49
CA GLU A 414 -1.31 29.63 -22.10
C GLU A 414 -0.10 30.42 -22.64
N MET A 415 1.10 30.16 -22.11
CA MET A 415 2.35 30.77 -22.55
C MET A 415 3.16 29.91 -23.53
N GLU A 416 2.62 28.77 -24.02
CA GLU A 416 3.37 27.81 -24.87
C GLU A 416 4.71 27.35 -24.24
N MET A 417 4.72 27.18 -22.91
CA MET A 417 5.89 26.79 -22.11
C MET A 417 5.78 25.32 -21.66
N PRO A 418 6.88 24.53 -21.69
CA PRO A 418 8.28 24.95 -21.89
C PRO A 418 8.73 25.07 -23.36
N ASP A 419 7.88 24.75 -24.34
CA ASP A 419 8.25 24.57 -25.76
C ASP A 419 8.98 25.80 -26.35
N LEU A 420 8.51 27.02 -26.08
CA LEU A 420 9.19 28.26 -26.50
C LEU A 420 10.59 28.41 -25.91
N LEU A 421 10.80 27.99 -24.65
CA LEU A 421 12.12 28.04 -24.01
C LEU A 421 13.08 27.02 -24.64
N ILE A 422 12.60 25.80 -24.93
CA ILE A 422 13.38 24.75 -25.60
C ILE A 422 13.82 25.25 -26.99
N ALA A 423 12.89 25.83 -27.76
CA ALA A 423 13.20 26.41 -29.07
C ALA A 423 14.19 27.59 -29.00
N ALA A 424 14.12 28.42 -27.95
CA ALA A 424 15.04 29.55 -27.74
C ALA A 424 16.46 29.10 -27.35
N VAL A 425 16.57 28.11 -26.45
CA VAL A 425 17.86 27.51 -26.06
C VAL A 425 18.52 26.83 -27.26
N ALA A 426 17.77 26.03 -28.02
CA ALA A 426 18.27 25.39 -29.24
C ALA A 426 18.69 26.41 -30.33
N GLY A 427 18.06 27.59 -30.34
CA GLY A 427 18.42 28.73 -31.21
C GLY A 427 19.61 29.57 -30.72
N ALA A 428 20.06 29.39 -29.48
CA ALA A 428 21.27 30.02 -28.93
C ALA A 428 22.51 29.11 -29.04
N SER A 429 22.34 27.78 -29.05
CA SER A 429 23.41 26.80 -29.20
C SER A 429 23.73 26.51 -30.68
N ASP A 430 24.53 27.36 -31.33
CA ASP A 430 25.12 27.08 -32.65
C ASP A 430 26.20 25.98 -32.60
N THR A 431 26.70 25.64 -31.40
CA THR A 431 27.52 24.45 -31.15
C THR A 431 26.62 23.22 -30.94
N GLY A 432 26.72 22.23 -31.84
CA GLY A 432 25.95 20.98 -31.74
C GLY A 432 26.28 20.18 -30.47
N GLY A 433 25.36 20.22 -29.50
CA GLY A 433 25.37 19.33 -28.33
C GLY A 433 24.94 17.90 -28.68
N ASP A 434 25.19 16.96 -27.77
CA ASP A 434 25.02 15.53 -28.04
C ASP A 434 23.61 15.15 -28.54
N PRO A 435 23.49 14.40 -29.65
CA PRO A 435 22.19 14.00 -30.23
C PRO A 435 21.47 12.90 -29.42
N ALA A 436 22.00 12.50 -28.26
CA ALA A 436 21.60 11.31 -27.51
C ALA A 436 20.25 11.42 -26.76
N GLY A 437 19.60 12.59 -26.77
CA GLY A 437 18.32 12.81 -26.08
C GLY A 437 17.38 13.83 -26.73
N ALA A 438 17.62 14.19 -28.00
CA ALA A 438 16.91 15.27 -28.70
C ALA A 438 15.95 14.79 -29.81
N SER A 439 15.65 13.49 -29.87
CA SER A 439 14.62 12.95 -30.78
C SER A 439 13.27 13.62 -30.48
N GLY A 440 12.72 14.35 -31.46
CA GLY A 440 11.34 14.88 -31.39
C GLY A 440 11.14 16.32 -30.92
N ALA A 441 12.18 16.99 -30.40
CA ALA A 441 12.07 18.26 -29.68
C ALA A 441 11.59 19.45 -30.55
N GLY A 442 10.28 19.56 -30.76
CA GLY A 442 9.63 20.57 -31.61
C GLY A 442 8.44 20.05 -32.44
N LEU A 443 8.23 18.73 -32.49
CA LEU A 443 7.07 18.13 -33.16
C LEU A 443 5.84 18.04 -32.21
N PRO A 444 4.60 18.07 -32.75
CA PRO A 444 3.41 17.75 -31.97
C PRO A 444 3.47 16.28 -31.45
N PRO A 445 3.14 15.99 -30.18
CA PRO A 445 3.39 14.67 -29.58
C PRO A 445 2.89 13.44 -30.36
N PRO A 446 1.70 13.43 -31.01
CA PRO A 446 1.25 12.28 -31.79
C PRO A 446 2.08 12.01 -33.05
N LEU A 447 2.74 13.04 -33.60
CA LEU A 447 3.64 12.90 -34.74
C LEU A 447 5.04 12.47 -34.28
N ASP A 448 5.50 12.96 -33.14
CA ASP A 448 6.76 12.51 -32.53
C ASP A 448 6.71 11.02 -32.16
N GLU A 449 5.63 10.56 -31.52
CA GLU A 449 5.46 9.14 -31.20
C GLU A 449 5.46 8.25 -32.47
N GLU A 450 4.84 8.72 -33.56
CA GLU A 450 4.84 8.05 -34.87
C GLU A 450 6.25 7.99 -35.49
N VAL A 451 6.99 9.11 -35.51
CA VAL A 451 8.37 9.17 -36.03
C VAL A 451 9.31 8.31 -35.18
N GLY A 452 9.22 8.41 -33.85
CA GLY A 452 9.97 7.56 -32.92
C GLY A 452 9.62 6.07 -33.09
N SER A 453 8.39 5.73 -33.47
CA SER A 453 8.00 4.35 -33.79
C SER A 453 8.64 3.86 -35.09
N ILE A 454 8.66 4.71 -36.13
CA ILE A 454 9.36 4.44 -37.40
C ILE A 454 10.86 4.21 -37.15
N GLN A 455 11.49 5.06 -36.33
CA GLN A 455 12.92 4.96 -35.98
C GLN A 455 13.21 3.69 -35.15
N ARG A 456 12.37 3.34 -34.16
CA ARG A 456 12.45 2.06 -33.43
C ARG A 456 12.29 0.84 -34.35
N GLY A 457 11.54 0.96 -35.44
CA GLY A 457 11.41 -0.05 -36.50
C GLY A 457 12.60 -0.16 -37.45
N GLY A 458 13.68 0.62 -37.23
CA GLY A 458 14.86 0.64 -38.10
C GLY A 458 14.77 1.61 -39.29
N GLY A 459 13.67 2.37 -39.40
CA GLY A 459 13.49 3.45 -40.37
C GLY A 459 13.80 3.07 -41.83
N VAL A 460 14.33 4.03 -42.58
CA VAL A 460 14.65 3.87 -44.02
C VAL A 460 15.64 2.72 -44.25
N ALA A 461 16.58 2.49 -43.32
CA ALA A 461 17.53 1.38 -43.40
C ALA A 461 16.85 -0.01 -43.37
N ALA A 462 15.73 -0.15 -42.66
CA ALA A 462 14.96 -1.40 -42.66
C ALA A 462 14.27 -1.66 -44.02
N LEU A 463 13.80 -0.61 -44.71
CA LEU A 463 13.26 -0.73 -46.08
C LEU A 463 14.37 -1.15 -47.07
N ILE A 464 15.53 -0.50 -47.00
CA ILE A 464 16.69 -0.82 -47.85
C ILE A 464 17.15 -2.26 -47.59
N GLY A 465 17.26 -2.68 -46.33
CA GLY A 465 17.63 -4.05 -45.95
C GLY A 465 16.59 -5.13 -46.32
N GLY A 466 15.34 -4.73 -46.57
CA GLY A 466 14.30 -5.64 -47.07
C GLY A 466 14.46 -6.00 -48.55
N LEU A 467 15.00 -5.10 -49.38
CA LEU A 467 15.09 -5.28 -50.83
C LEU A 467 15.98 -6.45 -51.28
N PRO A 468 17.23 -6.63 -50.77
CA PRO A 468 18.02 -7.83 -51.07
C PRO A 468 17.30 -9.12 -50.66
N ARG A 469 16.58 -9.09 -49.54
CA ARG A 469 15.82 -10.24 -49.03
C ARG A 469 14.72 -10.72 -49.97
N LEU A 470 14.04 -9.81 -50.67
CA LEU A 470 13.05 -10.17 -51.70
C LEU A 470 13.74 -10.86 -52.90
N LEU A 471 14.89 -10.32 -53.34
CA LEU A 471 15.68 -10.88 -54.43
C LEU A 471 16.25 -12.27 -54.09
N ASP A 472 16.82 -12.44 -52.90
CA ASP A 472 17.35 -13.71 -52.40
C ASP A 472 16.29 -14.82 -52.42
N ILE A 473 15.04 -14.51 -52.00
CA ILE A 473 13.94 -15.47 -51.99
C ILE A 473 13.44 -15.74 -53.42
N ASN A 474 13.35 -14.72 -54.28
CA ASN A 474 12.99 -14.91 -55.69
C ASN A 474 14.00 -15.84 -56.41
N GLU A 475 15.31 -15.62 -56.20
CA GLU A 475 16.34 -16.48 -56.78
C GLU A 475 16.26 -17.91 -56.20
N ALA A 476 16.11 -18.06 -54.88
CA ALA A 476 15.95 -19.38 -54.25
C ALA A 476 14.73 -20.16 -54.78
N CYS A 477 13.58 -19.50 -54.95
CA CYS A 477 12.40 -20.11 -55.57
C CYS A 477 12.64 -20.47 -57.04
N THR A 478 13.33 -19.61 -57.80
CA THR A 478 13.69 -19.87 -59.21
C THR A 478 14.63 -21.07 -59.32
N GLN A 479 15.63 -21.18 -58.45
CA GLN A 479 16.54 -22.33 -58.38
C GLN A 479 15.80 -23.63 -58.03
N GLN A 480 14.82 -23.60 -57.11
CA GLN A 480 14.00 -24.76 -56.78
C GLN A 480 13.09 -25.22 -57.95
N LEU A 481 12.46 -24.29 -58.67
CA LEU A 481 11.68 -24.63 -59.88
C LEU A 481 12.57 -25.22 -60.98
N ALA A 482 13.77 -24.68 -61.18
CA ALA A 482 14.75 -25.23 -62.12
C ALA A 482 15.24 -26.63 -61.70
N ALA A 483 15.36 -26.93 -60.40
CA ALA A 483 15.68 -28.26 -59.91
C ALA A 483 14.53 -29.25 -60.16
N ALA A 484 13.28 -28.87 -59.84
CA ALA A 484 12.09 -29.69 -60.11
C ALA A 484 11.92 -30.01 -61.60
N THR A 485 12.19 -29.02 -62.47
CA THR A 485 12.21 -29.18 -63.93
C THR A 485 13.20 -30.28 -64.35
N ARG A 486 14.47 -30.17 -63.92
CA ARG A 486 15.52 -31.15 -64.25
C ARG A 486 15.21 -32.57 -63.75
N MET A 487 14.50 -32.71 -62.64
CA MET A 487 14.07 -34.02 -62.12
C MET A 487 13.04 -34.69 -63.04
N LEU A 488 12.08 -33.92 -63.58
CA LEU A 488 11.09 -34.42 -64.54
C LEU A 488 11.70 -34.70 -65.92
N GLU A 489 12.65 -33.87 -66.37
CA GLU A 489 13.44 -34.10 -67.59
C GLU A 489 14.26 -35.39 -67.49
N ALA A 490 14.94 -35.62 -66.35
CA ALA A 490 15.73 -36.82 -66.11
C ALA A 490 14.88 -38.10 -66.12
N GLU A 491 13.73 -38.13 -65.43
CA GLU A 491 12.84 -39.30 -65.45
C GLU A 491 12.25 -39.56 -66.83
N SER A 492 11.89 -38.52 -67.58
CA SER A 492 11.39 -38.66 -68.95
C SER A 492 12.47 -39.24 -69.87
N THR A 493 13.71 -38.77 -69.74
CA THR A 493 14.88 -39.30 -70.48
C THR A 493 15.18 -40.76 -70.10
N GLU A 494 15.01 -41.13 -68.83
CA GLU A 494 15.11 -42.52 -68.38
C GLU A 494 13.98 -43.40 -68.93
N ASP A 495 12.74 -42.91 -69.02
CA ASP A 495 11.63 -43.67 -69.61
C ASP A 495 11.85 -43.93 -71.10
N GLU A 496 12.23 -42.91 -71.86
CA GLU A 496 12.56 -43.04 -73.29
C GLU A 496 13.69 -44.05 -73.50
N SER A 497 14.75 -43.97 -72.68
CA SER A 497 15.89 -44.90 -72.72
C SER A 497 15.48 -46.35 -72.45
N CYS A 498 14.69 -46.60 -71.40
CA CYS A 498 14.18 -47.95 -71.08
C CYS A 498 13.20 -48.45 -72.15
N ARG A 499 12.36 -47.56 -72.70
CA ARG A 499 11.39 -47.88 -73.77
C ARG A 499 12.09 -48.25 -75.08
N MET A 500 13.21 -47.59 -75.41
CA MET A 500 14.09 -47.97 -76.53
C MET A 500 14.81 -49.30 -76.28
N MET A 501 15.28 -49.55 -75.05
CA MET A 501 16.05 -50.75 -74.72
C MET A 501 15.21 -52.03 -74.70
N TYR A 502 14.03 -52.00 -74.08
CA TYR A 502 13.18 -53.17 -73.88
C TYR A 502 12.08 -53.32 -74.93
N GLY A 503 11.71 -52.23 -75.62
CA GLY A 503 10.70 -52.23 -76.68
C GLY A 503 9.24 -52.32 -76.19
N PRO A 504 8.27 -52.09 -77.08
CA PRO A 504 6.87 -51.84 -76.71
C PRO A 504 6.10 -53.03 -76.14
N GLN A 505 6.60 -54.26 -76.31
CA GLN A 505 5.98 -55.48 -75.75
C GLN A 505 6.43 -55.78 -74.32
N ALA A 506 7.53 -55.17 -73.87
CA ALA A 506 8.10 -55.37 -72.54
C ALA A 506 7.95 -54.11 -71.65
N TRP A 507 8.12 -52.92 -72.22
CA TRP A 507 8.01 -51.64 -71.51
C TRP A 507 6.59 -51.06 -71.56
N THR A 508 5.66 -51.70 -70.85
CA THR A 508 4.21 -51.48 -71.01
C THR A 508 3.62 -50.34 -70.16
N ARG A 509 4.44 -49.47 -69.56
CA ARG A 509 3.95 -48.32 -68.76
C ARG A 509 3.59 -47.10 -69.63
N PRO A 510 2.69 -46.21 -69.17
CA PRO A 510 2.39 -44.95 -69.84
C PRO A 510 3.64 -44.07 -70.02
N ASN A 511 3.61 -43.19 -71.02
CA ASN A 511 4.67 -42.22 -71.29
C ASN A 511 4.73 -41.19 -70.15
N SER A 512 5.94 -40.80 -69.73
CA SER A 512 6.13 -39.77 -68.71
C SER A 512 5.49 -38.43 -69.10
N ALA A 513 5.55 -38.05 -70.38
CA ALA A 513 4.98 -36.81 -70.90
C ALA A 513 3.46 -36.68 -70.70
N ASP A 514 2.71 -37.79 -70.76
CA ASP A 514 1.26 -37.80 -70.53
C ASP A 514 0.90 -37.62 -69.04
N LEU A 515 1.84 -37.96 -68.13
CA LEU A 515 1.62 -37.96 -66.69
C LEU A 515 2.15 -36.71 -65.98
N ASN A 516 3.29 -36.16 -66.45
CA ASN A 516 3.95 -35.02 -65.82
C ASN A 516 3.48 -33.63 -66.34
N ALA A 517 2.61 -33.59 -67.35
CA ALA A 517 2.10 -32.34 -67.94
C ALA A 517 1.53 -31.34 -66.91
N ASN A 518 0.75 -31.82 -65.94
CA ASN A 518 0.19 -30.98 -64.86
C ASN A 518 1.28 -30.38 -63.94
N LEU A 519 2.43 -31.06 -63.78
CA LEU A 519 3.55 -30.55 -63.00
C LEU A 519 4.30 -29.46 -63.77
N TYR A 520 4.52 -29.66 -65.08
CA TYR A 520 5.08 -28.61 -65.95
C TYR A 520 4.17 -27.36 -66.04
N GLU A 521 2.85 -27.52 -66.05
CA GLU A 521 1.92 -26.38 -66.02
C GLU A 521 1.99 -25.61 -64.69
N LYS A 522 2.06 -26.31 -63.55
CA LYS A 522 2.34 -25.68 -62.24
C LYS A 522 3.69 -24.95 -62.23
N ILE A 523 4.75 -25.59 -62.71
CA ILE A 523 6.10 -25.00 -62.79
C ILE A 523 6.07 -23.71 -63.62
N ARG A 524 5.49 -23.73 -64.83
CA ARG A 524 5.41 -22.52 -65.67
C ARG A 524 4.61 -21.42 -64.99
N THR A 525 3.46 -21.75 -64.41
CA THR A 525 2.63 -20.78 -63.68
C THR A 525 3.38 -20.14 -62.50
N TYR A 526 4.24 -20.91 -61.82
CA TYR A 526 5.06 -20.38 -60.72
C TYR A 526 6.23 -19.52 -61.24
N THR A 527 6.86 -19.87 -62.37
CA THR A 527 7.83 -18.99 -63.04
C THR A 527 7.19 -17.68 -63.51
N ASP A 528 6.03 -17.74 -64.16
CA ASP A 528 5.25 -16.59 -64.62
C ASP A 528 4.94 -15.64 -63.43
N ASN A 529 4.60 -16.19 -62.26
CA ASN A 529 4.37 -15.43 -61.02
C ASN A 529 5.65 -14.80 -60.43
N LEU A 530 6.80 -15.50 -60.45
CA LEU A 530 8.08 -14.95 -59.98
C LEU A 530 8.58 -13.80 -60.86
N GLU A 531 8.38 -13.88 -62.18
CA GLU A 531 8.64 -12.76 -63.08
C GLU A 531 7.75 -11.55 -62.78
N GLN A 532 6.47 -11.77 -62.46
CA GLN A 532 5.57 -10.68 -62.08
C GLN A 532 5.97 -10.06 -60.73
N ALA A 533 6.36 -10.87 -59.76
CA ALA A 533 6.83 -10.41 -58.46
C ALA A 533 8.11 -9.56 -58.59
N ALA A 534 9.12 -10.05 -59.32
CA ALA A 534 10.37 -9.30 -59.54
C ALA A 534 10.15 -7.92 -60.20
N ARG A 535 9.16 -7.78 -61.08
CA ARG A 535 8.77 -6.48 -61.67
C ARG A 535 8.11 -5.54 -60.66
N SER A 536 7.40 -6.09 -59.68
CA SER A 536 6.85 -5.33 -58.53
C SER A 536 7.96 -4.90 -57.57
N ASP A 537 8.92 -5.77 -57.31
CA ASP A 537 10.05 -5.50 -56.39
C ASP A 537 10.99 -4.43 -56.96
N GLU A 538 11.30 -4.47 -58.26
CA GLU A 538 12.07 -3.41 -58.95
C GLU A 538 11.31 -2.07 -58.98
N SER A 539 9.97 -2.10 -59.07
CA SER A 539 9.14 -0.90 -58.93
C SER A 539 9.19 -0.33 -57.50
N MET A 540 9.20 -1.21 -56.49
CA MET A 540 9.35 -0.82 -55.09
C MET A 540 10.75 -0.26 -54.79
N ARG A 541 11.81 -0.90 -55.32
CA ARG A 541 13.20 -0.43 -55.21
C ARG A 541 13.34 1.00 -55.71
N ARG A 542 12.86 1.30 -56.93
CA ARG A 542 12.89 2.65 -57.50
C ARG A 542 12.12 3.65 -56.64
N ARG A 543 10.92 3.29 -56.17
CA ARG A 543 10.13 4.17 -55.28
C ARG A 543 10.76 4.43 -53.91
N ILE A 544 11.65 3.55 -53.44
CA ILE A 544 12.48 3.77 -52.25
C ILE A 544 13.64 4.70 -52.61
N GLU A 545 14.38 4.42 -53.70
CA GLU A 545 15.52 5.22 -54.18
C GLU A 545 15.12 6.66 -54.52
N ASP A 546 14.03 6.87 -55.28
CA ASP A 546 13.45 8.17 -55.62
C ASP A 546 13.02 8.98 -54.38
N ALA A 547 12.77 8.31 -53.24
CA ALA A 547 12.29 8.92 -52.00
C ALA A 547 13.39 9.09 -50.93
N MET A 548 14.52 8.39 -51.04
CA MET A 548 15.63 8.41 -50.08
C MET A 548 16.28 9.79 -49.98
N ASP A 549 16.71 10.36 -51.11
CA ASP A 549 17.38 11.68 -51.16
C ASP A 549 16.39 12.87 -51.04
N GLY A 550 15.11 12.58 -50.76
CA GLY A 550 14.03 13.55 -50.67
C GLY A 550 13.19 13.34 -49.42
N VAL A 551 11.92 12.96 -49.60
CA VAL A 551 10.92 12.98 -48.52
C VAL A 551 11.30 12.09 -47.32
N LEU A 552 11.98 10.96 -47.54
CA LEU A 552 12.37 10.05 -46.45
C LEU A 552 13.57 10.54 -45.63
N ALA A 553 14.41 11.43 -46.17
CA ALA A 553 15.55 12.00 -45.44
C ALA A 553 15.09 12.75 -44.18
N LEU A 554 13.91 13.39 -44.21
CA LEU A 554 13.30 14.11 -43.08
C LEU A 554 12.98 13.21 -41.85
N LEU A 555 13.02 11.88 -42.00
CA LEU A 555 12.81 10.94 -40.90
C LEU A 555 14.11 10.46 -40.25
N ASP A 556 15.28 10.78 -40.84
CA ASP A 556 16.57 10.49 -40.22
C ASP A 556 16.74 11.30 -38.93
N PRO A 557 17.19 10.70 -37.81
CA PRO A 557 17.34 11.41 -36.54
C PRO A 557 18.24 12.66 -36.61
N THR A 558 19.26 12.66 -37.48
CA THR A 558 20.20 13.79 -37.62
C THR A 558 19.64 14.89 -38.51
N ALA A 559 18.94 14.53 -39.59
CA ALA A 559 18.23 15.51 -40.42
C ALA A 559 17.11 16.20 -39.61
N LEU A 560 16.29 15.41 -38.91
CA LEU A 560 15.17 15.92 -38.11
C LEU A 560 15.61 16.95 -37.05
N VAL A 561 16.72 16.70 -36.33
CA VAL A 561 17.26 17.64 -35.32
C VAL A 561 17.87 18.91 -35.95
N ASN A 562 18.38 18.83 -37.19
CA ASN A 562 18.93 19.97 -37.90
C ASN A 562 17.83 20.85 -38.54
N ASP A 563 16.82 20.22 -39.13
CA ASP A 563 15.73 20.88 -39.86
C ASP A 563 14.59 21.37 -38.94
N THR A 564 14.58 20.92 -37.68
CA THR A 564 13.68 21.45 -36.63
C THR A 564 13.84 22.97 -36.50
N PRO A 565 12.77 23.77 -36.65
CA PRO A 565 12.86 25.22 -36.55
C PRO A 565 13.25 25.72 -35.16
N LYS A 566 14.35 26.47 -35.09
CA LYS A 566 14.92 27.04 -33.87
C LYS A 566 14.51 28.51 -33.70
N LEU A 567 14.21 28.94 -32.48
CA LEU A 567 13.82 30.32 -32.19
C LEU A 567 15.09 31.17 -31.97
N ARG A 568 15.62 31.73 -33.08
CA ARG A 568 16.88 32.49 -33.09
C ARG A 568 16.74 33.88 -32.47
N ALA A 569 17.78 34.31 -31.75
CA ALA A 569 17.88 35.67 -31.22
C ALA A 569 18.10 36.71 -32.35
N PRO A 570 17.65 37.97 -32.19
CA PRO A 570 17.84 39.03 -33.17
C PRO A 570 19.34 39.38 -33.35
N MET A 571 19.74 39.74 -34.58
CA MET A 571 21.15 39.98 -34.92
C MET A 571 21.79 41.19 -34.21
N LEU A 572 20.97 42.11 -33.68
CA LEU A 572 21.37 43.05 -32.64
C LEU A 572 20.53 42.73 -31.40
N SER A 573 21.12 41.97 -30.48
CA SER A 573 20.57 41.66 -29.16
C SER A 573 21.25 42.54 -28.11
N THR A 574 20.49 43.16 -27.21
CA THR A 574 21.06 43.92 -26.09
C THR A 574 21.49 42.99 -24.94
N ALA A 575 22.18 43.55 -23.94
CA ALA A 575 22.50 42.79 -22.73
C ALA A 575 21.23 42.30 -22.00
N GLU A 576 20.15 43.09 -22.00
CA GLU A 576 18.87 42.72 -21.38
C GLU A 576 18.11 41.66 -22.19
N ASP A 577 18.19 41.71 -23.53
CA ASP A 577 17.63 40.65 -24.40
C ASP A 577 18.31 39.30 -24.14
N SER A 578 19.64 39.32 -23.92
CA SER A 578 20.43 38.11 -23.70
C SER A 578 20.15 37.40 -22.37
N SER A 579 19.58 38.08 -21.37
CA SER A 579 19.26 37.48 -20.07
C SER A 579 17.86 36.85 -19.98
N ILE A 580 16.96 37.15 -20.94
CA ILE A 580 15.57 36.66 -20.92
C ILE A 580 15.52 35.13 -20.81
N VAL A 581 16.27 34.42 -21.66
CA VAL A 581 16.27 32.94 -21.72
C VAL A 581 16.78 32.29 -20.42
N PRO A 582 17.97 32.63 -19.87
CA PRO A 582 18.43 32.05 -18.60
C PRO A 582 17.60 32.48 -17.38
N GLU A 583 17.06 33.71 -17.34
CA GLU A 583 16.12 34.11 -16.28
C GLU A 583 14.82 33.30 -16.33
N LEU A 584 14.29 33.04 -17.53
CA LEU A 584 13.09 32.24 -17.75
C LEU A 584 13.32 30.76 -17.40
N GLN A 585 14.52 30.23 -17.69
CA GLN A 585 14.93 28.89 -17.28
C GLN A 585 15.05 28.76 -15.75
N SER A 586 15.64 29.76 -15.06
CA SER A 586 15.65 29.81 -13.60
C SER A 586 14.22 29.81 -13.03
N ALA A 587 13.36 30.66 -13.58
CA ALA A 587 11.98 30.80 -13.10
C ALA A 587 11.13 29.53 -13.29
N LEU A 588 11.35 28.75 -14.37
CA LEU A 588 10.74 27.42 -14.51
C LEU A 588 11.31 26.40 -13.52
N GLY A 589 12.64 26.37 -13.33
CA GLY A 589 13.28 25.44 -12.37
C GLY A 589 12.86 25.70 -10.92
N GLU A 590 12.66 26.98 -10.57
CA GLU A 590 12.10 27.38 -9.27
C GLU A 590 10.62 26.93 -9.12
N LEU A 591 9.82 26.98 -10.19
CA LEU A 591 8.43 26.49 -10.21
C LEU A 591 8.35 24.95 -10.11
N GLU A 592 9.26 24.22 -10.78
CA GLU A 592 9.39 22.77 -10.64
C GLU A 592 9.84 22.39 -9.22
N ALA A 593 10.78 23.14 -8.64
CA ALA A 593 11.21 22.94 -7.25
C ALA A 593 10.05 23.09 -6.26
N LEU A 594 9.16 24.08 -6.42
CA LEU A 594 7.91 24.19 -5.65
C LEU A 594 7.02 22.95 -5.83
N GLY A 595 6.94 22.38 -7.03
CA GLY A 595 6.26 21.10 -7.27
C GLY A 595 6.83 19.96 -6.41
N THR A 596 8.15 19.86 -6.31
CA THR A 596 8.80 18.87 -5.40
C THR A 596 8.60 19.18 -3.91
N GLU A 597 8.25 20.42 -3.56
CA GLU A 597 7.93 20.81 -2.19
C GLU A 597 6.51 20.38 -1.81
N ARG A 598 5.53 20.45 -2.73
CA ARG A 598 4.15 19.97 -2.49
C ARG A 598 4.11 18.52 -2.05
N ALA A 599 4.81 17.64 -2.76
CA ALA A 599 4.92 16.23 -2.38
C ALA A 599 5.48 16.04 -0.96
N LYS A 600 6.50 16.82 -0.56
CA LYS A 600 7.08 16.76 0.79
C LYS A 600 6.11 17.28 1.86
N ILE A 601 5.32 18.31 1.56
CA ILE A 601 4.29 18.85 2.46
C ILE A 601 3.18 17.81 2.65
N GLU A 602 2.67 17.22 1.56
CA GLU A 602 1.69 16.14 1.61
C GLU A 602 2.19 14.94 2.44
N ASP A 603 3.40 14.46 2.18
CA ASP A 603 3.97 13.32 2.88
C ASP A 603 4.24 13.62 4.36
N THR A 604 4.56 14.89 4.69
CA THR A 604 4.63 15.37 6.07
C THR A 604 3.24 15.35 6.74
N MET A 605 2.18 15.76 6.05
CA MET A 605 0.80 15.69 6.58
C MET A 605 0.33 14.24 6.77
N LYS A 606 0.62 13.34 5.82
CA LYS A 606 0.32 11.90 5.92
C LYS A 606 1.03 11.28 7.13
N ALA A 607 2.35 11.44 7.24
CA ALA A 607 3.15 10.92 8.34
C ALA A 607 2.75 11.51 9.70
N LEU A 608 2.34 12.78 9.75
CA LEU A 608 1.83 13.41 10.96
C LEU A 608 0.52 12.75 11.41
N LYS A 609 -0.46 12.56 10.50
CA LYS A 609 -1.72 11.85 10.78
C LYS A 609 -1.50 10.41 11.26
N GLU A 610 -0.62 9.66 10.61
CA GLU A 610 -0.35 8.25 10.97
C GLU A 610 0.18 8.08 12.40
N ASN A 611 0.89 9.08 12.93
CA ASN A 611 1.41 9.10 14.30
C ASN A 611 0.49 9.84 15.28
N ASP A 612 -0.66 10.35 14.83
CA ASP A 612 -1.55 11.22 15.61
C ASP A 612 -2.60 10.44 16.42
N ASN A 613 -2.16 9.69 17.43
CA ASN A 613 -3.05 8.99 18.34
C ASN A 613 -3.22 9.74 19.67
N ILE A 614 -4.25 10.58 19.76
CA ILE A 614 -4.61 11.30 21.00
C ILE A 614 -5.45 10.47 21.99
N MET A 615 -5.72 9.18 21.75
CA MET A 615 -6.63 8.36 22.56
C MET A 615 -6.32 8.42 24.06
N SER A 616 -5.05 8.33 24.46
CA SER A 616 -4.64 8.41 25.87
C SER A 616 -4.94 9.77 26.51
N LYS A 617 -4.94 10.86 25.73
CA LYS A 617 -5.30 12.21 26.18
C LYS A 617 -6.81 12.37 26.32
N VAL A 618 -7.57 11.82 25.37
CA VAL A 618 -9.04 11.74 25.44
C VAL A 618 -9.47 10.88 26.63
N MET A 619 -8.80 9.76 26.92
CA MET A 619 -9.07 8.92 28.09
C MET A 619 -8.63 9.55 29.42
N ALA A 620 -7.80 10.60 29.41
CA ALA A 620 -7.34 11.29 30.62
C ALA A 620 -8.22 12.50 31.01
N GLN A 621 -9.16 12.92 30.17
CA GLN A 621 -9.99 14.11 30.36
C GLN A 621 -11.47 13.78 30.19
N THR A 622 -12.25 13.87 31.26
CA THR A 622 -13.67 13.45 31.29
C THR A 622 -14.66 14.47 30.73
N ASP A 623 -14.27 15.74 30.57
CA ASP A 623 -15.14 16.84 30.15
C ASP A 623 -14.45 17.77 29.12
N ALA A 624 -15.26 18.41 28.27
CA ALA A 624 -14.85 19.49 27.34
C ALA A 624 -13.67 19.15 26.40
N TYR A 625 -13.86 18.20 25.48
CA TYR A 625 -12.84 17.80 24.51
C TYR A 625 -12.42 18.89 23.51
N ASP A 626 -13.21 19.96 23.31
CA ASP A 626 -12.94 20.94 22.26
C ASP A 626 -11.64 21.74 22.52
N GLU A 627 -11.36 22.13 23.77
CA GLU A 627 -10.06 22.75 24.15
C GLU A 627 -8.87 21.79 23.95
N LEU A 628 -9.09 20.48 24.18
CA LEU A 628 -8.09 19.45 23.91
C LEU A 628 -7.84 19.36 22.39
N PHE A 629 -8.89 19.33 21.58
CA PHE A 629 -8.77 19.26 20.12
C PHE A 629 -8.07 20.49 19.55
N GLU A 630 -8.44 21.70 19.96
CA GLU A 630 -7.75 22.94 19.56
C GLU A 630 -6.25 22.86 19.86
N ARG A 631 -5.87 22.53 21.10
CA ARG A 631 -4.46 22.42 21.51
C ARG A 631 -3.70 21.34 20.73
N GLU A 632 -4.33 20.22 20.44
CA GLU A 632 -3.70 19.11 19.72
C GLU A 632 -3.64 19.34 18.20
N LEU A 633 -4.50 20.18 17.62
CA LEU A 633 -4.48 20.51 16.17
C LEU A 633 -3.36 21.49 15.78
N VAL A 634 -2.82 22.28 16.71
CA VAL A 634 -1.73 23.26 16.45
C VAL A 634 -0.53 22.66 15.71
N LYS A 635 -0.25 21.36 15.87
CA LYS A 635 0.82 20.66 15.14
C LYS A 635 0.66 20.66 13.60
N TYR A 636 -0.56 20.82 13.09
CA TYR A 636 -0.82 20.94 11.66
C TYR A 636 -0.55 22.36 11.12
N ASP A 637 -0.50 23.40 11.97
CA ASP A 637 -0.31 24.80 11.52
C ASP A 637 1.02 25.02 10.77
N ALA A 638 2.07 24.27 11.10
CA ALA A 638 3.35 24.35 10.38
C ALA A 638 3.25 23.84 8.93
N PRO A 639 2.74 22.61 8.65
CA PRO A 639 2.35 22.20 7.30
C PRO A 639 1.43 23.18 6.56
N ARG A 640 0.40 23.73 7.21
CA ARG A 640 -0.52 24.73 6.60
C ARG A 640 0.19 26.02 6.18
N SER A 641 1.08 26.52 7.05
CA SER A 641 1.93 27.67 6.75
C SER A 641 2.85 27.41 5.55
N ALA A 642 3.35 26.17 5.39
CA ALA A 642 4.13 25.76 4.23
C ALA A 642 3.28 25.73 2.93
N VAL A 643 2.02 25.27 2.98
CA VAL A 643 1.08 25.36 1.84
C VAL A 643 0.89 26.81 1.42
N ALA A 644 0.57 27.70 2.37
CA ALA A 644 0.38 29.12 2.10
C ALA A 644 1.64 29.79 1.50
N ALA A 645 2.82 29.47 2.02
CA ALA A 645 4.09 29.97 1.50
C ALA A 645 4.40 29.46 0.08
N ASN A 646 4.14 28.18 -0.21
CA ASN A 646 4.32 27.57 -1.52
C ASN A 646 3.37 28.18 -2.58
N VAL A 647 2.11 28.43 -2.22
CA VAL A 647 1.13 29.10 -3.10
C VAL A 647 1.51 30.56 -3.36
N SER A 648 1.95 31.31 -2.33
CA SER A 648 2.44 32.68 -2.52
C SER A 648 3.66 32.72 -3.44
N SER A 649 4.62 31.81 -3.23
CA SER A 649 5.83 31.70 -4.05
C SER A 649 5.51 31.34 -5.50
N GLN A 650 4.51 30.48 -5.74
CA GLN A 650 4.02 30.20 -7.10
C GLN A 650 3.48 31.47 -7.76
N SER A 651 2.64 32.25 -7.07
CA SER A 651 2.07 33.50 -7.61
C SER A 651 3.16 34.46 -8.07
N ASP A 652 4.18 34.66 -7.23
CA ASP A 652 5.31 35.54 -7.55
C ASP A 652 6.14 35.01 -8.72
N ILE A 653 6.45 33.71 -8.75
CA ILE A 653 7.19 33.08 -9.85
C ILE A 653 6.40 33.15 -11.17
N LEU A 654 5.10 32.81 -11.16
CA LEU A 654 4.25 32.92 -12.35
C LEU A 654 4.13 34.37 -12.85
N SER A 655 4.15 35.37 -11.96
CA SER A 655 4.20 36.77 -12.36
C SER A 655 5.50 37.12 -13.10
N ARG A 656 6.65 36.62 -12.63
CA ARG A 656 7.95 36.78 -13.29
C ARG A 656 8.02 36.03 -14.62
N VAL A 657 7.52 34.79 -14.70
CA VAL A 657 7.43 34.02 -15.95
C VAL A 657 6.55 34.74 -16.98
N ARG A 658 5.36 35.22 -16.58
CA ARG A 658 4.46 36.03 -17.45
C ARG A 658 5.15 37.30 -17.98
N SER A 659 5.94 37.98 -17.15
CA SER A 659 6.73 39.16 -17.52
C SER A 659 7.85 38.83 -18.51
N LEU A 660 8.65 37.81 -18.23
CA LEU A 660 9.77 37.36 -19.08
C LEU A 660 9.29 36.79 -20.43
N HIS A 661 8.21 36.00 -20.43
CA HIS A 661 7.53 35.57 -21.67
C HIS A 661 7.03 36.79 -22.48
N GLY A 662 6.47 37.80 -21.80
CA GLY A 662 6.08 39.07 -22.44
C GLY A 662 7.24 39.80 -23.12
N LYS A 663 8.47 39.72 -22.59
CA LYS A 663 9.70 40.20 -23.25
C LYS A 663 10.12 39.29 -24.42
N LEU A 664 10.11 37.96 -24.21
CA LEU A 664 10.47 36.98 -25.24
C LEU A 664 9.66 37.19 -26.53
N LEU A 665 8.35 37.41 -26.42
CA LEU A 665 7.45 37.71 -27.55
C LEU A 665 7.71 39.05 -28.26
N GLN A 666 8.53 39.95 -27.68
CA GLN A 666 8.92 41.23 -28.28
C GLN A 666 10.32 41.19 -28.89
N THR A 667 11.23 40.42 -28.29
CA THR A 667 12.64 40.28 -28.73
C THR A 667 12.81 39.26 -29.86
N TYR A 668 12.03 38.17 -29.87
CA TYR A 668 12.17 37.06 -30.81
C TYR A 668 11.00 37.00 -31.82
N ASP A 669 11.25 36.63 -33.08
CA ASP A 669 10.17 36.41 -34.06
C ASP A 669 9.50 35.03 -33.87
N VAL A 670 8.70 34.95 -32.81
CA VAL A 670 7.88 33.78 -32.49
C VAL A 670 6.79 33.57 -33.57
N THR A 671 6.45 34.58 -34.36
CA THR A 671 5.49 34.47 -35.48
C THR A 671 6.05 33.71 -36.67
N GLU A 672 7.28 34.03 -37.11
CA GLU A 672 8.01 33.28 -38.14
C GLU A 672 8.32 31.86 -37.64
N TRP A 673 8.79 31.71 -36.40
CA TRP A 673 9.04 30.40 -35.81
C TRP A 673 7.78 29.52 -35.78
N ARG A 674 6.64 30.02 -35.28
CA ARG A 674 5.36 29.28 -35.29
C ARG A 674 4.92 28.90 -36.72
N ALA A 675 5.26 29.69 -37.75
CA ALA A 675 4.97 29.35 -39.13
C ALA A 675 5.90 28.25 -39.67
N ALA A 676 7.20 28.36 -39.40
CA ALA A 676 8.19 27.36 -39.76
C ALA A 676 7.91 26.01 -39.09
N THR A 677 7.61 25.98 -37.78
CA THR A 677 7.30 24.75 -37.02
C THR A 677 6.06 24.03 -37.56
N ARG A 678 5.02 24.76 -37.99
CA ARG A 678 3.87 24.14 -38.69
C ARG A 678 4.28 23.52 -40.03
N SER A 679 5.04 24.25 -40.85
CA SER A 679 5.52 23.77 -42.16
C SER A 679 6.40 22.51 -42.02
N HIS A 680 7.33 22.51 -41.07
CA HIS A 680 8.17 21.35 -40.76
C HIS A 680 7.34 20.15 -40.27
N ALA A 681 6.40 20.36 -39.34
CA ALA A 681 5.51 19.31 -38.85
C ALA A 681 4.50 18.81 -39.91
N GLU A 682 4.27 19.56 -40.99
CA GLU A 682 3.51 19.10 -42.17
C GLU A 682 4.39 18.25 -43.08
N ALA A 683 5.62 18.68 -43.39
CA ALA A 683 6.57 17.90 -44.19
C ALA A 683 6.96 16.55 -43.53
N VAL A 684 7.22 16.54 -42.21
CA VAL A 684 7.50 15.30 -41.46
C VAL A 684 6.29 14.36 -41.43
N ARG A 685 5.06 14.89 -41.43
CA ARG A 685 3.83 14.08 -41.53
C ARG A 685 3.63 13.48 -42.91
N GLU A 686 3.97 14.21 -43.97
CA GLU A 686 4.01 13.66 -45.34
C GLU A 686 5.06 12.55 -45.45
N ALA A 687 6.25 12.75 -44.85
CA ALA A 687 7.30 11.73 -44.80
C ALA A 687 6.87 10.46 -44.05
N ALA A 688 6.28 10.59 -42.86
CA ALA A 688 5.76 9.45 -42.10
C ALA A 688 4.62 8.72 -42.86
N ALA A 689 3.76 9.44 -43.59
CA ALA A 689 2.76 8.84 -44.47
C ALA A 689 3.40 8.08 -45.66
N HIS A 690 4.42 8.66 -46.30
CA HIS A 690 5.09 8.03 -47.44
C HIS A 690 5.91 6.80 -47.02
N TYR A 691 6.59 6.85 -45.86
CA TYR A 691 7.27 5.71 -45.26
C TYR A 691 6.31 4.54 -45.01
N ARG A 692 5.15 4.79 -44.38
CA ARG A 692 4.14 3.73 -44.09
C ARG A 692 3.64 3.05 -45.37
N LEU A 693 3.48 3.80 -46.47
CA LEU A 693 3.07 3.24 -47.76
C LEU A 693 4.14 2.31 -48.36
N LEU A 694 5.43 2.63 -48.20
CA LEU A 694 6.54 1.78 -48.66
C LEU A 694 6.75 0.57 -47.74
N ALA A 695 6.65 0.76 -46.42
CA ALA A 695 6.73 -0.31 -45.43
C ALA A 695 5.63 -1.37 -45.62
N SER A 696 4.37 -0.95 -45.82
CA SER A 696 3.28 -1.89 -46.10
C SER A 696 3.46 -2.61 -47.44
N GLY A 697 4.06 -1.96 -48.45
CA GLY A 697 4.44 -2.63 -49.71
C GLY A 697 5.50 -3.72 -49.49
N MET A 698 6.55 -3.42 -48.72
CA MET A 698 7.61 -4.37 -48.35
C MET A 698 7.05 -5.56 -47.56
N GLU A 699 6.17 -5.31 -46.59
CA GLU A 699 5.49 -6.34 -45.80
C GLU A 699 4.60 -7.24 -46.66
N GLN A 700 3.86 -6.68 -47.62
CA GLN A 700 3.08 -7.46 -48.60
C GLN A 700 3.97 -8.33 -49.49
N GLY A 701 5.13 -7.81 -49.94
CA GLY A 701 6.12 -8.58 -50.71
C GLY A 701 6.68 -9.76 -49.92
N LEU A 702 7.16 -9.52 -48.68
CA LEU A 702 7.66 -10.56 -47.79
C LEU A 702 6.58 -11.62 -47.47
N THR A 703 5.33 -11.19 -47.27
CA THR A 703 4.18 -12.07 -47.04
C THR A 703 3.92 -12.96 -48.26
N PHE A 704 3.87 -12.38 -49.47
CA PHE A 704 3.77 -13.14 -50.72
C PHE A 704 4.88 -14.18 -50.84
N TYR A 705 6.15 -13.78 -50.71
CA TYR A 705 7.29 -14.68 -50.89
C TYR A 705 7.34 -15.80 -49.85
N SER A 706 6.92 -15.56 -48.60
CA SER A 706 6.85 -16.62 -47.58
C SER A 706 5.86 -17.74 -47.96
N GLY A 707 4.65 -17.38 -48.38
CA GLY A 707 3.65 -18.34 -48.85
C GLY A 707 4.04 -18.99 -50.18
N PHE A 708 4.70 -18.24 -51.06
CA PHE A 708 5.16 -18.71 -52.36
C PHE A 708 6.31 -19.73 -52.22
N THR A 709 7.24 -19.50 -51.29
CA THR A 709 8.34 -20.44 -50.98
C THR A 709 7.79 -21.81 -50.58
N GLU A 710 6.76 -21.85 -49.73
CA GLU A 710 6.12 -23.09 -49.31
C GLU A 710 5.37 -23.79 -50.46
N ALA A 711 4.73 -23.02 -51.36
CA ALA A 711 4.09 -23.57 -52.56
C ALA A 711 5.11 -24.18 -53.53
N VAL A 712 6.25 -23.52 -53.76
CA VAL A 712 7.36 -24.05 -54.57
C VAL A 712 7.99 -25.29 -53.92
N ARG A 713 8.21 -25.27 -52.60
CA ARG A 713 8.71 -26.42 -51.83
C ARG A 713 7.78 -27.62 -51.95
N GLN A 714 6.46 -27.42 -51.88
CA GLN A 714 5.49 -28.49 -52.06
C GLN A 714 5.49 -29.01 -53.51
N LEU A 715 5.57 -28.14 -54.52
CA LEU A 715 5.71 -28.57 -55.93
C LEU A 715 6.98 -29.39 -56.17
N GLY A 716 8.10 -29.03 -55.55
CA GLY A 716 9.33 -29.84 -55.56
C GLY A 716 9.10 -31.25 -54.98
N SER A 717 8.36 -31.34 -53.88
CA SER A 717 8.00 -32.62 -53.25
C SER A 717 7.00 -33.45 -54.09
N ASP A 718 6.02 -32.80 -54.74
CA ASP A 718 5.12 -33.45 -55.72
C ASP A 718 5.94 -34.07 -56.87
N CYS A 719 6.95 -33.35 -57.37
CA CYS A 719 7.83 -33.83 -58.44
C CYS A 719 8.75 -34.97 -57.97
N GLU A 720 9.30 -34.89 -56.76
CA GLU A 720 10.12 -35.97 -56.17
C GLU A 720 9.30 -37.25 -55.98
N ALA A 721 8.09 -37.14 -55.42
CA ALA A 721 7.18 -38.27 -55.23
C ALA A 721 6.77 -38.91 -56.56
N PHE A 722 6.54 -38.11 -57.60
CA PHE A 722 6.31 -38.61 -58.97
C PHE A 722 7.53 -39.39 -59.49
N VAL A 723 8.72 -38.80 -59.48
CA VAL A 723 9.95 -39.43 -60.01
C VAL A 723 10.31 -40.71 -59.25
N GLU A 724 10.15 -40.74 -57.93
CA GLU A 724 10.44 -41.92 -57.12
C GLU A 724 9.35 -43.01 -57.26
N GLY A 725 8.10 -42.63 -57.52
CA GLY A 725 7.05 -43.57 -57.96
C GLY A 725 7.40 -44.21 -59.31
N ARG A 726 7.81 -43.39 -60.28
CA ARG A 726 8.28 -43.86 -61.60
C ARG A 726 9.56 -44.71 -61.51
N ARG A 727 10.47 -44.44 -60.58
CA ARG A 727 11.66 -45.28 -60.33
C ARG A 727 11.27 -46.68 -59.83
N LYS A 728 10.23 -46.78 -59.00
CA LYS A 728 9.69 -48.06 -58.52
C LYS A 728 9.02 -48.85 -59.65
N GLU A 729 8.15 -48.22 -60.44
CA GLU A 729 7.59 -48.83 -61.65
C GLU A 729 8.67 -49.38 -62.59
N LYS A 730 9.74 -48.60 -62.82
CA LYS A 730 10.90 -48.98 -63.62
C LYS A 730 11.56 -50.26 -63.07
N GLY A 731 11.90 -50.28 -61.78
CA GLY A 731 12.51 -51.44 -61.14
C GLY A 731 11.62 -52.69 -61.13
N GLU A 732 10.31 -52.54 -60.94
CA GLU A 732 9.35 -53.66 -61.00
C GLU A 732 9.24 -54.24 -62.42
N LEU A 733 9.23 -53.39 -63.45
CA LEU A 733 9.20 -53.81 -64.85
C LEU A 733 10.52 -54.45 -65.29
N GLU A 734 11.67 -53.87 -64.94
CA GLU A 734 12.99 -54.47 -65.22
C GLU A 734 13.10 -55.87 -64.60
N GLN A 735 12.66 -56.03 -63.34
CA GLN A 735 12.56 -57.36 -62.73
C GLN A 735 11.53 -58.27 -63.42
N ALA A 736 10.39 -57.75 -63.89
CA ALA A 736 9.40 -58.56 -64.60
C ALA A 736 9.91 -59.05 -65.96
N VAL A 737 10.66 -58.21 -66.68
CA VAL A 737 11.36 -58.56 -67.92
C VAL A 737 12.45 -59.59 -67.64
N ALA A 738 13.27 -59.39 -66.60
CA ALA A 738 14.29 -60.37 -66.19
C ALA A 738 13.67 -61.72 -65.80
N ARG A 739 12.58 -61.74 -65.01
CA ARG A 739 11.83 -62.96 -64.66
C ARG A 739 11.27 -63.67 -65.90
N ARG A 740 10.70 -62.94 -66.86
CA ARG A 740 10.22 -63.51 -68.13
C ARG A 740 11.36 -64.11 -68.96
N ALA A 741 12.49 -63.42 -69.07
CA ALA A 741 13.67 -63.91 -69.77
C ALA A 741 14.26 -65.18 -69.11
N GLN A 742 14.32 -65.21 -67.77
CA GLN A 742 14.81 -66.36 -67.02
C GLN A 742 13.85 -67.57 -67.09
N GLN A 743 12.53 -67.33 -67.07
CA GLN A 743 11.53 -68.37 -67.32
C GLN A 743 11.61 -68.92 -68.75
N ALA A 744 11.83 -68.06 -69.75
CA ALA A 744 12.04 -68.49 -71.14
C ALA A 744 13.34 -69.31 -71.30
N ALA A 745 14.42 -68.93 -70.61
CA ALA A 745 15.67 -69.70 -70.58
C ALA A 745 15.48 -71.08 -69.94
N MET A 746 14.83 -71.16 -68.77
CA MET A 746 14.51 -72.44 -68.11
C MET A 746 13.59 -73.32 -68.97
N ALA A 747 12.61 -72.74 -69.67
CA ALA A 747 11.77 -73.48 -70.60
C ALA A 747 12.57 -74.02 -71.81
N ALA A 748 13.54 -73.24 -72.31
CA ALA A 748 14.44 -73.68 -73.38
C ALA A 748 15.40 -74.80 -72.91
N GLU A 749 16.00 -74.69 -71.72
CA GLU A 749 16.81 -75.77 -71.14
C GLU A 749 15.99 -77.05 -70.92
N HIS A 750 14.77 -76.94 -70.40
CA HIS A 750 13.87 -78.08 -70.23
C HIS A 750 13.49 -78.72 -71.58
N ALA A 751 13.28 -77.92 -72.63
CA ALA A 751 13.04 -78.43 -73.98
C ALA A 751 14.27 -79.15 -74.57
N VAL A 752 15.48 -78.61 -74.37
CA VAL A 752 16.74 -79.25 -74.81
C VAL A 752 17.01 -80.54 -74.04
N ALA A 753 16.78 -80.57 -72.73
CA ALA A 753 16.90 -81.77 -71.90
C ALA A 753 15.90 -82.85 -72.32
N SER A 754 14.65 -82.46 -72.61
CA SER A 754 13.61 -83.36 -73.15
C SER A 754 14.01 -83.96 -74.50
N ALA A 755 14.52 -83.14 -75.43
CA ALA A 755 15.01 -83.60 -76.73
C ALA A 755 16.22 -84.54 -76.61
N ALA A 756 17.15 -84.26 -75.68
CA ALA A 756 18.30 -85.12 -75.41
C ALA A 756 17.89 -86.48 -74.82
N ALA A 757 16.89 -86.52 -73.94
CA ALA A 757 16.33 -87.75 -73.39
C ALA A 757 15.64 -88.60 -74.48
N ALA A 758 14.83 -87.97 -75.35
CA ALA A 758 14.20 -88.64 -76.49
C ALA A 758 15.24 -89.21 -77.48
N SER A 759 16.33 -88.47 -77.74
CA SER A 759 17.42 -88.91 -78.61
C SER A 759 18.16 -90.15 -78.06
N ARG A 760 18.37 -90.24 -76.73
CA ARG A 760 18.93 -91.45 -76.10
C ARG A 760 18.01 -92.66 -76.25
N ALA A 761 16.71 -92.51 -75.98
CA ALA A 761 15.74 -93.60 -76.14
C ALA A 761 15.67 -94.13 -77.59
N ALA A 762 15.82 -93.24 -78.59
CA ALA A 762 15.91 -93.63 -80.00
C ALA A 762 17.23 -94.35 -80.34
N ALA A 763 18.35 -93.92 -79.75
CA ALA A 763 19.66 -94.56 -79.94
C ALA A 763 19.69 -95.98 -79.34
N ASP A 764 19.10 -96.19 -78.16
CA ASP A 764 19.02 -97.51 -77.52
C ASP A 764 18.17 -98.50 -78.34
N GLN A 765 17.05 -98.04 -78.93
CA GLN A 765 16.27 -98.85 -79.88
C GLN A 765 17.08 -99.21 -81.14
N ALA A 766 17.80 -98.26 -81.72
CA ALA A 766 18.63 -98.49 -82.91
C ALA A 766 19.81 -99.45 -82.62
N ALA A 767 20.39 -99.41 -81.41
CA ALA A 767 21.43 -100.34 -80.99
C ALA A 767 20.89 -101.78 -80.85
N ALA A 768 19.72 -101.96 -80.24
CA ALA A 768 19.07 -103.26 -80.14
C ALA A 768 18.74 -103.87 -81.51
N GLN A 769 18.28 -103.05 -82.47
CA GLN A 769 18.00 -103.47 -83.84
C GLN A 769 19.28 -103.86 -84.61
N ARG A 770 20.39 -103.12 -84.43
CA ARG A 770 21.69 -103.49 -85.04
C ARG A 770 22.21 -104.82 -84.52
N ALA A 771 22.18 -105.04 -83.21
CA ALA A 771 22.63 -106.29 -82.60
C ALA A 771 21.88 -107.53 -83.14
N MET A 772 20.57 -107.41 -83.40
CA MET A 772 19.81 -108.47 -84.08
C MET A 772 20.24 -108.67 -85.53
N SER A 773 20.50 -107.59 -86.29
CA SER A 773 20.94 -107.69 -87.69
C SER A 773 22.36 -108.25 -87.86
N GLU A 774 23.28 -107.95 -86.94
CA GLU A 774 24.66 -108.45 -86.96
C GLU A 774 24.73 -109.94 -86.59
N ALA A 775 23.89 -110.39 -85.64
CA ALA A 775 23.71 -111.80 -85.35
C ALA A 775 23.19 -112.59 -86.57
N GLN A 776 22.31 -112.00 -87.38
CA GLN A 776 21.84 -112.58 -88.64
C GLN A 776 22.99 -112.66 -89.67
N ALA A 777 23.73 -111.57 -89.86
CA ALA A 777 24.80 -111.48 -90.86
C ALA A 777 25.98 -112.44 -90.60
N MET A 778 26.32 -112.72 -89.33
CA MET A 778 27.35 -113.71 -88.99
C MET A 778 27.03 -115.12 -89.48
N VAL A 779 25.75 -115.52 -89.47
CA VAL A 779 25.31 -116.85 -89.91
C VAL A 779 25.46 -117.01 -91.43
N ASP A 780 25.11 -115.97 -92.19
CA ASP A 780 25.23 -115.98 -93.65
C ASP A 780 26.70 -115.94 -94.11
N ALA A 781 27.54 -115.13 -93.45
CA ALA A 781 28.97 -115.03 -93.72
C ALA A 781 29.70 -116.37 -93.55
N GLN A 782 29.34 -117.17 -92.53
CA GLN A 782 29.93 -118.49 -92.32
C GLN A 782 29.56 -119.51 -93.41
N ARG A 783 28.40 -119.39 -94.07
CA ARG A 783 28.03 -120.26 -95.19
C ARG A 783 28.67 -119.83 -96.52
N ALA A 784 28.79 -118.53 -96.78
CA ALA A 784 29.46 -118.03 -97.99
C ALA A 784 30.92 -118.51 -98.10
N SER A 785 31.62 -118.60 -96.97
CA SER A 785 33.01 -119.06 -96.89
C SER A 785 33.25 -120.49 -97.43
N ALA A 786 32.22 -121.35 -97.41
CA ALA A 786 32.33 -122.75 -97.85
C ALA A 786 32.38 -122.95 -99.38
N ALA A 787 32.20 -121.88 -100.19
CA ALA A 787 31.99 -122.01 -101.63
C ALA A 787 33.19 -121.57 -102.51
N GLN A 788 34.17 -120.83 -101.99
CA GLN A 788 35.14 -120.09 -102.83
C GLN A 788 36.63 -120.39 -102.59
N MET A 789 36.92 -121.52 -101.93
CA MET A 789 38.07 -122.36 -102.29
C MET A 789 37.50 -123.67 -102.87
N GLN A 790 37.92 -124.20 -104.01
CA GLN A 790 39.08 -123.89 -104.85
C GLN A 790 38.93 -124.62 -106.22
N ARG A 791 39.69 -124.19 -107.25
CA ARG A 791 40.36 -125.06 -108.26
C ARG A 791 39.58 -125.98 -109.25
N HIS A 792 40.12 -126.00 -110.47
CA HIS A 792 40.38 -127.20 -111.31
C HIS A 792 39.24 -127.98 -112.02
N HIS A 793 38.05 -127.43 -112.31
CA HIS A 793 37.20 -128.02 -113.36
C HIS A 793 36.50 -127.01 -114.30
N TYR A 794 37.00 -126.99 -115.54
CA TYR A 794 36.47 -126.36 -116.77
C TYR A 794 36.30 -124.84 -116.83
N SER A 795 36.65 -124.31 -118.01
CA SER A 795 36.60 -122.90 -118.40
C SER A 795 36.42 -122.81 -119.92
N GLU A 796 36.00 -121.64 -120.39
CA GLU A 796 35.97 -121.21 -121.80
C GLU A 796 35.18 -122.06 -122.81
N HIS A 797 34.02 -121.53 -123.23
CA HIS A 797 33.83 -121.17 -124.64
C HIS A 797 32.71 -120.13 -124.80
N ALA A 798 32.67 -119.43 -125.93
CA ALA A 798 31.64 -118.45 -126.27
C ALA A 798 30.75 -118.96 -127.42
N ALA A 799 29.45 -118.59 -127.42
CA ALA A 799 28.63 -118.28 -128.62
C ALA A 799 27.11 -118.14 -128.33
N TRP A 800 26.50 -117.08 -128.90
CA TRP A 800 25.20 -117.02 -129.61
C TRP A 800 23.85 -117.52 -129.02
N HIS A 801 22.81 -116.82 -129.48
CA HIS A 801 21.36 -117.12 -129.48
C HIS A 801 20.51 -116.98 -128.20
N ALA A 802 19.34 -116.39 -128.43
CA ALA A 802 18.33 -115.91 -127.49
C ALA A 802 17.21 -116.91 -127.15
N SER A 803 16.35 -116.51 -126.20
CA SER A 803 14.88 -116.69 -126.18
C SER A 803 14.24 -117.64 -125.16
N ALA A 804 13.26 -117.08 -124.42
CA ALA A 804 12.09 -117.69 -123.75
C ALA A 804 12.33 -118.70 -122.58
N ALA A 805 11.40 -118.86 -121.62
CA ALA A 805 10.05 -118.31 -121.45
C ALA A 805 9.89 -117.64 -120.05
N ALA A 806 8.98 -116.71 -119.72
CA ALA A 806 7.62 -116.35 -120.17
C ALA A 806 6.51 -117.33 -119.70
N ALA A 807 5.32 -116.90 -119.23
CA ALA A 807 4.79 -115.57 -118.87
C ALA A 807 4.10 -115.69 -117.46
N THR A 808 3.15 -114.91 -116.92
CA THR A 808 2.20 -113.82 -117.33
C THR A 808 1.76 -113.11 -116.02
N ALA A 809 1.06 -111.98 -115.91
CA ALA A 809 0.37 -111.05 -116.82
C ALA A 809 0.45 -109.60 -116.23
N ALA A 810 0.18 -108.51 -116.97
CA ALA A 810 -1.12 -107.83 -117.19
C ALA A 810 -1.95 -107.49 -115.93
N GLN A 811 -2.58 -106.33 -115.69
CA GLN A 811 -2.67 -104.96 -116.26
C GLN A 811 -4.13 -104.48 -116.09
N MET A 812 -4.37 -103.47 -115.26
CA MET A 812 -5.48 -102.48 -115.28
C MET A 812 -5.11 -101.42 -114.19
N GLN A 813 -5.25 -100.10 -114.38
CA GLN A 813 -6.47 -99.29 -114.50
C GLN A 813 -7.36 -99.40 -113.23
N ASN A 814 -8.05 -98.34 -112.75
CA ASN A 814 -8.38 -97.07 -113.42
C ASN A 814 -8.71 -95.94 -112.41
N MET A 815 -8.73 -94.69 -112.88
CA MET A 815 -9.55 -93.56 -112.38
C MET A 815 -9.37 -93.08 -110.91
N SER A 816 -9.99 -91.97 -110.44
CA SER A 816 -10.14 -90.60 -110.98
C SER A 816 -10.90 -89.70 -109.96
N VAL A 817 -11.11 -88.41 -110.30
CA VAL A 817 -12.31 -87.59 -109.97
C VAL A 817 -12.59 -87.21 -108.50
N THR A 818 -12.77 -85.90 -108.28
CA THR A 818 -13.30 -85.21 -107.07
C THR A 818 -12.55 -85.39 -105.74
N GLY A 819 -12.55 -84.45 -104.81
CA GLY A 819 -13.06 -83.07 -104.77
C GLY A 819 -12.33 -82.31 -103.63
N ALA A 820 -12.33 -81.00 -103.45
CA ALA A 820 -13.28 -79.95 -103.85
C ALA A 820 -14.72 -80.19 -103.37
N PRO A 821 -15.30 -79.28 -102.57
CA PRO A 821 -14.70 -78.53 -101.46
C PRO A 821 -15.54 -78.80 -100.17
N PRO A 822 -16.39 -77.93 -99.57
CA PRO A 822 -16.22 -76.52 -99.18
C PRO A 822 -16.36 -76.30 -97.63
N PRO A 823 -17.26 -75.44 -97.06
CA PRO A 823 -16.75 -74.20 -96.46
C PRO A 823 -17.31 -73.80 -95.08
N GLY A 824 -16.58 -72.89 -94.43
CA GLY A 824 -17.12 -71.64 -93.86
C GLY A 824 -18.54 -71.62 -93.23
N PRO A 825 -19.47 -70.81 -93.78
CA PRO A 825 -19.50 -69.41 -93.30
C PRO A 825 -20.90 -68.86 -92.93
N GLY A 826 -20.88 -67.73 -92.21
CA GLY A 826 -22.03 -66.93 -91.80
C GLY A 826 -21.62 -66.06 -90.61
N SER A 827 -21.47 -64.73 -90.65
CA SER A 827 -21.92 -63.67 -91.58
C SER A 827 -23.40 -63.28 -91.53
N THR A 828 -23.84 -62.80 -90.36
CA THR A 828 -24.78 -61.66 -90.16
C THR A 828 -24.65 -61.20 -88.71
N GLY A 829 -24.88 -59.95 -88.31
CA GLY A 829 -25.36 -58.80 -89.06
C GLY A 829 -26.55 -58.13 -88.35
N GLN A 830 -26.30 -56.99 -87.68
CA GLN A 830 -27.24 -56.24 -86.81
C GLN A 830 -27.66 -56.92 -85.49
N GLY A 831 -28.04 -56.12 -84.48
CA GLY A 831 -28.62 -56.60 -83.22
C GLY A 831 -28.28 -55.85 -81.92
N TYR A 832 -28.71 -54.60 -81.77
CA TYR A 832 -29.07 -54.04 -80.44
C TYR A 832 -30.46 -54.61 -80.02
N PRO A 833 -30.94 -54.53 -78.74
CA PRO A 833 -30.42 -53.76 -77.60
C PRO A 833 -30.35 -54.54 -76.23
N ALA A 834 -30.10 -53.74 -75.17
CA ALA A 834 -30.09 -53.98 -73.72
C ALA A 834 -31.11 -54.96 -73.06
N GLY A 835 -30.82 -55.39 -71.82
CA GLY A 835 -31.81 -56.04 -70.93
C GLY A 835 -31.36 -56.49 -69.51
N VAL A 836 -31.32 -55.54 -68.56
CA VAL A 836 -31.63 -55.62 -67.09
C VAL A 836 -31.56 -56.97 -66.32
N GLY A 837 -30.93 -56.96 -65.12
CA GLY A 837 -31.17 -57.90 -64.01
C GLY A 837 -31.12 -57.19 -62.62
N PRO A 838 -31.90 -57.60 -61.58
CA PRO A 838 -32.55 -56.58 -60.73
C PRO A 838 -32.65 -56.77 -59.18
N TYR A 839 -32.71 -55.62 -58.45
CA TYR A 839 -33.57 -55.31 -57.26
C TYR A 839 -33.36 -56.00 -55.87
N PRO A 840 -33.99 -55.52 -54.74
CA PRO A 840 -34.44 -54.15 -54.36
C PRO A 840 -34.36 -53.72 -52.84
N GLN A 841 -34.58 -52.41 -52.57
CA GLN A 841 -35.32 -51.78 -51.43
C GLN A 841 -34.85 -51.91 -49.93
N ALA A 842 -35.36 -51.13 -48.94
CA ALA A 842 -35.68 -49.68 -48.82
C ALA A 842 -36.19 -49.27 -47.40
N ALA A 843 -35.90 -48.03 -46.97
CA ALA A 843 -36.61 -47.20 -45.93
C ALA A 843 -36.66 -47.69 -44.44
N ALA A 844 -37.25 -46.94 -43.49
CA ALA A 844 -36.82 -45.65 -42.88
C ALA A 844 -37.80 -45.19 -41.75
N VAL A 845 -37.33 -44.72 -40.57
CA VAL A 845 -38.17 -44.11 -39.50
C VAL A 845 -37.44 -43.00 -38.69
N HIS A 846 -38.20 -41.96 -38.36
CA HIS A 846 -38.02 -40.77 -37.48
C HIS A 846 -37.42 -41.00 -36.04
N LEU A 847 -37.05 -40.00 -35.19
CA LEU A 847 -37.56 -38.62 -34.92
C LEU A 847 -36.48 -37.57 -34.44
N THR A 848 -36.72 -36.27 -34.72
CA THR A 848 -36.45 -34.96 -33.99
C THR A 848 -35.33 -34.77 -32.93
N TYR A 849 -34.70 -33.60 -32.66
CA TYR A 849 -35.00 -32.15 -32.91
C TYR A 849 -33.72 -31.24 -32.76
N GLN A 850 -33.65 -30.07 -33.46
CA GLN A 850 -32.97 -28.77 -33.11
C GLN A 850 -31.44 -28.68 -32.74
N THR A 851 -30.63 -27.62 -32.98
CA THR A 851 -30.56 -26.49 -33.97
C THR A 851 -29.17 -25.79 -33.98
N THR A 852 -28.66 -25.41 -35.16
CA THR A 852 -27.70 -24.30 -35.51
C THR A 852 -26.46 -23.91 -34.64
N SER A 853 -25.26 -24.15 -35.20
CA SER A 853 -24.12 -23.22 -35.52
C SER A 853 -23.63 -22.07 -34.58
N PRO A 854 -22.35 -21.61 -34.63
CA PRO A 854 -21.10 -22.19 -35.21
C PRO A 854 -19.79 -21.99 -34.36
N SER A 855 -18.64 -22.41 -34.95
CA SER A 855 -17.25 -21.84 -34.81
C SER A 855 -16.18 -22.49 -33.89
N ALA A 856 -14.97 -22.62 -34.47
CA ALA A 856 -13.61 -22.72 -33.90
C ALA A 856 -13.21 -23.87 -32.92
N PRO A 857 -12.32 -24.81 -33.34
CA PRO A 857 -11.69 -25.81 -32.46
C PRO A 857 -10.23 -25.49 -32.04
N PHE A 858 -9.79 -26.05 -30.91
CA PHE A 858 -8.40 -26.02 -30.40
C PHE A 858 -7.62 -27.30 -30.79
N ALA A 859 -6.29 -27.28 -30.66
CA ALA A 859 -5.40 -28.44 -30.84
C ALA A 859 -4.79 -28.95 -29.49
N PRO A 860 -4.29 -30.21 -29.39
CA PRO A 860 -4.13 -30.92 -28.10
C PRO A 860 -2.68 -30.97 -27.51
N PRO A 861 -2.50 -31.45 -26.25
CA PRO A 861 -1.23 -31.40 -25.48
C PRO A 861 -0.55 -32.78 -25.21
N PRO A 862 0.67 -32.80 -24.57
CA PRO A 862 1.27 -34.03 -24.02
C PRO A 862 1.84 -33.99 -22.56
N SER A 863 1.44 -34.97 -21.73
CA SER A 863 2.22 -35.85 -20.82
C SER A 863 3.37 -35.37 -19.87
N GLN A 864 3.01 -35.09 -18.61
CA GLN A 864 3.51 -35.65 -17.31
C GLN A 864 5.01 -35.94 -16.93
N HIS A 865 5.43 -35.31 -15.80
CA HIS A 865 6.26 -35.79 -14.64
C HIS A 865 7.78 -36.09 -14.78
N PRO A 866 8.60 -36.09 -13.66
CA PRO A 866 8.33 -35.80 -12.23
C PRO A 866 9.17 -34.63 -11.61
N VAL A 867 9.03 -34.32 -10.30
CA VAL A 867 9.51 -33.05 -9.66
C VAL A 867 10.10 -33.22 -8.23
N PRO A 868 11.34 -32.71 -7.96
CA PRO A 868 11.72 -32.06 -6.67
C PRO A 868 12.81 -30.94 -6.82
N PRO A 869 13.30 -30.26 -5.76
CA PRO A 869 12.56 -29.44 -4.78
C PRO A 869 13.17 -28.03 -4.47
N GLN A 870 12.37 -27.15 -3.82
CA GLN A 870 12.74 -26.02 -2.93
C GLN A 870 13.66 -24.86 -3.40
N GLN A 871 13.10 -23.63 -3.39
CA GLN A 871 13.25 -22.69 -2.26
C GLN A 871 12.10 -21.65 -2.26
N GLN A 872 12.00 -20.83 -1.21
CA GLN A 872 10.83 -19.98 -0.91
C GLN A 872 11.14 -18.49 -1.08
N HIS A 873 10.14 -17.70 -1.46
CA HIS A 873 9.85 -16.41 -0.82
C HIS A 873 8.33 -16.17 -0.80
N HIS A 874 7.84 -15.44 0.21
CA HIS A 874 6.40 -15.17 0.39
C HIS A 874 6.05 -13.74 -0.04
N GLN A 875 4.84 -13.57 -0.56
CA GLN A 875 4.17 -12.28 -0.66
C GLN A 875 2.75 -12.47 -0.10
N TYR A 876 2.41 -11.73 0.96
CA TYR A 876 1.12 -11.88 1.63
C TYR A 876 0.03 -11.11 0.87
N SER A 877 -1.15 -11.72 0.75
CA SER A 877 -2.35 -11.07 0.24
C SER A 877 -3.20 -10.54 1.39
N SER A 878 -3.73 -9.32 1.24
CA SER A 878 -4.74 -8.73 2.11
C SER A 878 -6.07 -8.62 1.36
N GLY A 879 -7.14 -9.15 1.94
CA GLY A 879 -8.46 -9.12 1.33
C GLY A 879 -9.57 -9.48 2.31
N LEU A 880 -10.39 -8.48 2.66
CA LEU A 880 -11.68 -8.63 3.33
C LEU A 880 -12.61 -7.52 2.81
N GLU A 881 -13.39 -7.85 1.78
CA GLU A 881 -14.52 -7.02 1.35
C GLU A 881 -15.71 -7.24 2.29
N TYR A 882 -16.46 -6.18 2.62
CA TYR A 882 -17.75 -6.29 3.28
C TYR A 882 -18.88 -5.79 2.37
N GLN A 883 -19.91 -6.61 2.21
CA GLN A 883 -21.04 -6.35 1.32
C GLN A 883 -21.94 -5.24 1.88
N GLN A 884 -22.32 -4.28 1.04
CA GLN A 884 -23.51 -3.46 1.28
C GLN A 884 -24.75 -4.13 0.68
N GLN A 885 -25.83 -4.25 1.46
CA GLN A 885 -27.11 -4.80 1.00
C GLN A 885 -28.21 -3.74 1.08
N TYR A 886 -28.85 -3.46 -0.05
CA TYR A 886 -29.98 -2.52 -0.15
C TYR A 886 -31.26 -3.08 0.49
N GLY A 887 -32.04 -2.22 1.15
CA GLY A 887 -33.36 -2.53 1.65
C GLY A 887 -34.22 -1.29 1.92
N PHE A 888 -35.16 -0.98 1.03
CA PHE A 888 -36.25 -0.03 1.30
C PHE A 888 -37.32 -0.69 2.17
N PRO A 889 -38.03 0.10 2.99
CA PRO A 889 -39.44 0.34 2.67
C PRO A 889 -39.78 1.84 2.60
N ALA A 890 -40.97 2.16 2.10
CA ALA A 890 -41.36 3.53 1.77
C ALA A 890 -42.53 4.06 2.62
N ASN A 891 -42.75 5.37 2.50
CA ASN A 891 -44.02 6.09 2.63
C ASN A 891 -44.47 6.52 4.05
N GLN A 892 -44.19 7.80 4.39
CA GLN A 892 -45.18 8.62 5.09
C GLN A 892 -45.05 10.13 4.80
N GLN A 893 -46.21 10.70 4.44
CA GLN A 893 -46.69 12.09 4.42
C GLN A 893 -45.75 13.22 4.88
N GLY A 894 -45.63 14.28 4.06
CA GLY A 894 -44.80 15.45 4.35
C GLY A 894 -45.47 16.53 5.23
N GLY A 895 -44.65 17.22 6.02
CA GLY A 895 -45.00 18.43 6.75
C GLY A 895 -44.14 19.63 6.32
N ARG A 896 -44.64 20.86 6.49
CA ARG A 896 -43.88 22.10 6.23
C ARG A 896 -42.91 22.42 7.38
N PRO A 897 -41.74 23.03 7.12
CA PRO A 897 -40.89 23.56 8.18
C PRO A 897 -41.55 24.76 8.89
N PRO A 898 -41.27 24.97 10.19
CA PRO A 898 -41.76 26.12 10.96
C PRO A 898 -40.98 27.40 10.63
N PRO A 899 -41.53 28.60 10.92
CA PRO A 899 -40.84 29.88 10.76
C PRO A 899 -39.77 30.12 11.86
N PRO A 900 -38.74 30.95 11.58
CA PRO A 900 -37.69 31.29 12.55
C PRO A 900 -38.20 32.20 13.69
N PRO A 901 -37.53 32.18 14.86
CA PRO A 901 -37.91 32.98 16.03
C PRO A 901 -37.58 34.48 15.86
N PRO A 902 -38.31 35.38 16.56
CA PRO A 902 -38.02 36.82 16.55
C PRO A 902 -36.78 37.19 17.39
N PRO A 903 -36.09 38.30 17.07
CA PRO A 903 -34.91 38.75 17.81
C PRO A 903 -35.24 39.22 19.25
N PRO A 904 -34.28 39.11 20.19
CA PRO A 904 -34.50 39.47 21.59
C PRO A 904 -34.73 40.98 21.77
N ARG A 905 -35.65 41.34 22.68
CA ARG A 905 -35.82 42.72 23.14
C ARG A 905 -34.77 43.05 24.21
N GLN A 906 -34.19 44.24 24.09
CA GLN A 906 -33.35 44.83 25.13
C GLN A 906 -34.19 45.20 26.37
N TYR A 907 -33.62 44.94 27.55
CA TYR A 907 -33.89 45.57 28.83
C TYR A 907 -32.61 45.53 29.68
#